data_AF-D6Z3Y8-F1
#
_entry.id   AF-D6Z3Y8-F1
#
_cell.length_a   1.000
_cell.length_b   1.000
_cell.length_c   1.000
_cell.angle_alpha   90.00
_cell.angle_beta   90.00
_cell.angle_gamma   90.00
#
_symmetry.space_group_name_H-M   'P 1'
#
loop_
_entity.id
_entity.type
_entity.pdbx_description
1 polymer ?
#
loop_
_entity_poly.entity_id
_entity_poly.type
_entity_poly.pdbx_seq_one_letter_code
_entity_poly.pdbx_strand_id
1 'polypeptide(L)'
;MRWSPHRLIWQLYPSQLLVALVALLAVSWLAGSAMKGFYKQQVAADLEARAALLHTKVVELVAAGELSQLQDYCREAGAAAATRLTVIAPDGRVLADSVEQPAQMENHAGRPEVAAALAGETASAVRLSRSTGDETLYRAIPLRRDETVIGVLRTALPLTAVQQALHEINRQIVIGGLLIALIVVLVAWLVARRLSRPLEEMRAGADRFAAGHFERSIREEGAEELAGLARAMNRMAAQLATRLYTIEYQRSQLQAVVGSMVEGVITVDGSARLLELNRAASQLLDIEPRQVRGKSIEVAIRNSGLKKLIRRTLTADAPVEGEFALLDLQGRERFCTARGNRLQRGAEHSPEARAAGRGATRGASRPFYTDSLNGQSEMMPTGEASDQGTPGAVLVISDLTRIRRLENLRRDFVANVSHELKTPITSIEGFAETLLDGALDEPEQARRFTTIILQQSRRLHAIIEDLLALSRIEQEGKRRATELAELPVLETLQVAARTCADRAAAREITLEVDASPTLRAWINPALLEQALVNLIDNAIKYGHAGRPIKISGQPAGDEILLSVSDQGPGIPSEALPRLFERFYRVDKARSTSLGGTGLGLSIVKHIAQAHGGRVGVHSVLNRGSTFTLYLPGNSPDSRPHNQTLTKS
;
A
#
# COMPACT_ATOMS: atom_id res chain seq x y z
N MET A 1 -20.24 10.37 -22.31
CA MET A 1 -21.27 9.50 -22.93
C MET A 1 -22.25 9.09 -21.83
N ARG A 2 -23.49 9.59 -21.87
CA ARG A 2 -24.50 9.43 -20.81
C ARG A 2 -24.98 7.97 -20.75
N TRP A 3 -24.65 7.24 -19.67
CA TRP A 3 -25.20 5.90 -19.41
C TRP A 3 -26.56 6.06 -18.74
N SER A 4 -27.63 5.68 -19.43
CA SER A 4 -28.99 5.72 -18.93
C SER A 4 -29.28 4.57 -17.94
N PRO A 5 -29.95 4.81 -16.79
CA PRO A 5 -30.22 3.84 -15.73
C PRO A 5 -31.35 2.82 -16.05
N HIS A 6 -31.45 2.38 -17.31
CA HIS A 6 -32.67 1.74 -17.83
C HIS A 6 -32.61 0.24 -18.04
N ARG A 7 -31.49 -0.48 -17.85
CA ARG A 7 -31.45 -1.88 -18.33
C ARG A 7 -32.18 -2.90 -17.43
N LEU A 8 -32.10 -2.81 -16.11
CA LEU A 8 -32.73 -3.82 -15.25
C LEU A 8 -34.25 -3.60 -15.09
N ILE A 9 -34.65 -2.34 -14.91
CA ILE A 9 -36.05 -1.96 -14.72
C ILE A 9 -36.88 -2.31 -15.96
N TRP A 10 -36.38 -2.01 -17.16
CA TRP A 10 -37.07 -2.35 -18.41
C TRP A 10 -37.03 -3.83 -18.77
N GLN A 11 -36.21 -4.66 -18.11
CA GLN A 11 -36.24 -6.11 -18.32
C GLN A 11 -37.27 -6.80 -17.44
N LEU A 12 -37.38 -6.43 -16.16
CA LEU A 12 -38.29 -7.10 -15.22
C LEU A 12 -39.71 -6.54 -15.25
N TYR A 13 -39.86 -5.22 -15.41
CA TYR A 13 -41.15 -4.55 -15.27
C TYR A 13 -42.18 -4.95 -16.35
N PRO A 14 -41.83 -4.98 -17.66
CA PRO A 14 -42.82 -5.31 -18.69
C PRO A 14 -43.31 -6.75 -18.58
N SER A 15 -42.42 -7.69 -18.21
CA SER A 15 -42.80 -9.09 -18.03
C SER A 15 -43.72 -9.28 -16.82
N GLN A 16 -43.46 -8.61 -15.70
CA GLN A 16 -44.33 -8.72 -14.52
C GLN A 16 -45.69 -8.04 -14.75
N LEU A 17 -45.69 -6.88 -15.42
CA LEU A 17 -46.92 -6.21 -15.82
C LEU A 17 -47.75 -7.07 -16.78
N LEU A 18 -47.10 -7.69 -17.77
CA LEU A 18 -47.76 -8.57 -18.72
C LEU A 18 -48.40 -9.77 -18.02
N VAL A 19 -47.66 -10.44 -17.12
CA VAL A 19 -48.20 -11.58 -16.36
C VAL A 19 -49.38 -11.16 -15.50
N ALA A 20 -49.28 -10.03 -14.79
CA ALA A 20 -50.37 -9.51 -13.97
C ALA A 20 -51.61 -9.13 -14.82
N LEU A 21 -51.40 -8.49 -15.98
CA LEU A 21 -52.47 -8.11 -16.90
C LEU A 21 -53.16 -9.35 -17.49
N VAL A 22 -52.39 -10.34 -17.94
CA VAL A 22 -52.92 -11.60 -18.48
C VAL A 22 -53.70 -12.35 -17.41
N ALA A 23 -53.18 -12.43 -16.18
CA ALA A 23 -53.88 -13.05 -15.05
C ALA A 23 -55.20 -12.32 -14.73
N LEU A 24 -55.18 -10.99 -14.70
CA LEU A 24 -56.36 -10.16 -14.44
C LEU A 24 -57.43 -10.36 -15.52
N LEU A 25 -57.03 -10.37 -16.79
CA LEU A 25 -57.92 -10.60 -17.92
C LEU A 25 -58.49 -12.02 -17.90
N ALA A 26 -57.66 -13.03 -17.61
CA ALA A 26 -58.08 -14.42 -17.50
C ALA A 26 -59.10 -14.62 -16.37
N VAL A 27 -58.84 -14.06 -15.18
CA VAL A 27 -59.76 -14.13 -14.04
C VAL A 27 -61.06 -13.39 -14.34
N SER A 28 -60.99 -12.19 -14.94
CA SER A 28 -62.18 -11.42 -15.31
C SER A 28 -63.04 -12.15 -16.34
N TRP A 29 -62.41 -12.76 -17.35
CA TRP A 29 -63.11 -13.56 -18.37
C TRP A 29 -63.73 -14.83 -17.77
N LEU A 30 -62.98 -15.56 -16.93
CA LEU A 30 -63.46 -16.76 -16.26
C LEU A 30 -64.65 -16.44 -15.35
N ALA A 31 -64.56 -15.39 -14.54
CA ALA A 31 -65.63 -14.94 -13.65
C ALA A 31 -66.87 -14.50 -14.43
N GLY A 32 -66.70 -13.68 -15.48
CA GLY A 32 -67.81 -13.23 -16.32
C GLY A 32 -68.52 -14.39 -17.05
N SER A 33 -67.74 -15.35 -17.58
CA SER A 33 -68.28 -16.55 -18.23
C SER A 33 -69.03 -17.45 -17.25
N ALA A 34 -68.43 -17.72 -16.08
CA ALA A 34 -69.05 -18.52 -15.03
C ALA A 34 -70.36 -17.89 -14.54
N MET A 35 -70.37 -16.58 -14.30
CA MET A 35 -71.56 -15.85 -13.84
C MET A 35 -72.68 -15.89 -14.89
N LYS A 36 -72.36 -15.68 -16.17
CA LYS A 36 -73.34 -15.76 -17.27
C LYS A 36 -73.95 -17.17 -17.39
N GLY A 37 -73.13 -18.21 -17.25
CA GLY A 37 -73.58 -19.61 -17.27
C GLY A 37 -74.52 -19.92 -16.10
N PHE A 38 -74.10 -19.56 -14.89
CA PHE A 38 -74.89 -19.72 -13.66
C PHE A 38 -76.26 -19.04 -13.75
N TYR A 39 -76.30 -17.77 -14.18
CA TYR A 39 -77.56 -17.04 -14.33
C TYR A 39 -78.49 -17.67 -15.36
N LYS A 40 -77.98 -18.10 -16.53
CA LYS A 40 -78.81 -18.76 -17.54
C LYS A 40 -79.42 -20.07 -17.03
N GLN A 41 -78.64 -20.88 -16.32
CA GLN A 41 -79.12 -22.12 -15.70
C GLN A 41 -80.17 -21.83 -14.62
N GLN A 42 -79.93 -20.82 -13.77
CA GLN A 42 -80.87 -20.42 -12.72
C GLN A 42 -82.22 -19.96 -13.30
N VAL A 43 -82.21 -19.11 -14.35
CA VAL A 43 -83.44 -18.66 -15.01
C VAL A 43 -84.14 -19.81 -15.73
N ALA A 44 -83.40 -20.75 -16.34
CA ALA A 44 -84.00 -21.94 -16.96
C ALA A 44 -84.73 -22.82 -15.93
N ALA A 45 -84.12 -23.04 -14.76
CA ALA A 45 -84.71 -23.81 -13.66
C ALA A 45 -85.95 -23.12 -13.07
N ASP A 46 -85.91 -21.79 -12.91
CA ASP A 46 -87.07 -20.99 -12.46
C ASP A 46 -88.23 -21.07 -13.47
N LEU A 47 -87.94 -20.95 -14.77
CA LEU A 47 -88.94 -21.10 -15.83
C LEU A 47 -89.57 -22.50 -15.89
N GLU A 48 -88.79 -23.54 -15.58
CA GLU A 48 -89.28 -24.91 -15.48
C GLU A 48 -90.16 -25.11 -14.25
N ALA A 49 -89.76 -24.62 -13.09
CA ALA A 49 -90.56 -24.68 -11.86
C ALA A 49 -91.92 -23.99 -12.05
N ARG A 50 -91.94 -22.81 -12.69
CA ARG A 50 -93.18 -22.10 -13.04
C ARG A 50 -94.04 -22.90 -14.03
N ALA A 51 -93.43 -23.52 -15.04
CA ALA A 51 -94.15 -24.35 -15.98
C ALA A 51 -94.75 -25.60 -15.30
N ALA A 52 -94.02 -26.21 -14.38
CA ALA A 52 -94.47 -27.38 -13.62
C ALA A 52 -95.68 -27.07 -12.72
N LEU A 53 -95.72 -25.89 -12.08
CA LEU A 53 -96.88 -25.45 -11.29
C LEU A 53 -98.15 -25.27 -12.13
N LEU A 54 -98.00 -24.87 -13.40
CA LEU A 54 -99.11 -24.65 -14.32
C LEU A 54 -99.48 -25.92 -15.10
N HIS A 55 -98.59 -26.93 -15.11
CA HIS A 55 -98.69 -28.13 -15.94
C HIS A 55 -100.04 -28.84 -15.79
N THR A 56 -100.45 -29.15 -14.56
CA THR A 56 -101.66 -29.92 -14.28
C THR A 56 -102.92 -29.26 -14.87
N LYS A 57 -103.08 -27.94 -14.70
CA LYS A 57 -104.27 -27.23 -15.18
C LYS A 57 -104.25 -27.04 -16.69
N VAL A 58 -103.06 -26.83 -17.28
CA VAL A 58 -102.90 -26.75 -18.74
C VAL A 58 -103.20 -28.10 -19.40
N VAL A 59 -102.75 -29.22 -18.83
CA VAL A 59 -103.07 -30.57 -19.33
C VAL A 59 -104.59 -30.80 -19.34
N GLU A 60 -105.28 -30.44 -18.26
CA GLU A 60 -106.74 -30.59 -18.14
C GLU A 60 -107.49 -29.81 -19.25
N LEU A 61 -107.14 -28.54 -19.46
CA LEU A 61 -107.79 -27.68 -20.46
C LEU A 61 -107.48 -28.07 -21.90
N VAL A 62 -106.25 -28.52 -22.18
CA VAL A 62 -105.86 -29.02 -23.52
C VAL A 62 -106.61 -30.32 -23.82
N ALA A 63 -106.70 -31.22 -22.84
CA ALA A 63 -107.41 -32.48 -22.95
C ALA A 63 -108.93 -32.32 -23.17
N ALA A 64 -109.54 -31.28 -22.60
CA ALA A 64 -110.95 -30.96 -22.77
C ALA A 64 -111.26 -30.26 -24.12
N GLY A 65 -110.24 -29.76 -24.84
CA GLY A 65 -110.41 -29.04 -26.10
C GLY A 65 -110.98 -27.62 -25.94
N GLU A 66 -111.00 -27.08 -24.73
CA GLU A 66 -111.58 -25.77 -24.41
C GLU A 66 -110.59 -24.63 -24.69
N LEU A 67 -110.36 -24.36 -25.98
CA LEU A 67 -109.35 -23.37 -26.43
C LEU A 67 -109.57 -21.96 -25.89
N SER A 68 -110.83 -21.53 -25.69
CA SER A 68 -111.16 -20.22 -25.11
C SER A 68 -110.72 -20.13 -23.65
N GLN A 69 -111.07 -21.12 -22.82
CA GLN A 69 -110.68 -21.16 -21.41
C GLN A 69 -109.16 -21.32 -21.25
N LEU A 70 -108.51 -22.09 -22.13
CA LEU A 70 -107.05 -22.22 -22.16
C LEU A 70 -106.36 -20.88 -22.46
N GLN A 71 -106.91 -20.11 -23.41
CA GLN A 71 -106.39 -18.80 -23.78
C GLN A 71 -106.54 -17.78 -22.64
N ASP A 72 -107.68 -17.77 -21.95
CA ASP A 72 -107.91 -16.90 -20.79
C ASP A 72 -106.99 -17.28 -19.63
N TYR A 73 -106.87 -18.58 -19.33
CA TYR A 73 -105.95 -19.09 -18.31
C TYR A 73 -104.50 -18.73 -18.61
N CYS A 74 -104.03 -18.87 -19.85
CA CYS A 74 -102.67 -18.50 -20.23
C CYS A 74 -102.43 -17.00 -20.04
N ARG A 75 -103.42 -16.14 -20.33
CA ARG A 75 -103.31 -14.69 -20.14
C ARG A 75 -103.24 -14.32 -18.65
N GLU A 76 -104.12 -14.89 -17.83
CA GLU A 76 -104.15 -14.64 -16.38
C GLU A 76 -102.90 -15.19 -15.67
N ALA A 77 -102.56 -16.46 -15.90
CA ALA A 77 -101.41 -17.10 -15.29
C ALA A 77 -100.08 -16.49 -15.78
N GLY A 78 -100.00 -16.12 -17.06
CA GLY A 78 -98.81 -15.48 -17.63
C GLY A 78 -98.56 -14.09 -17.04
N ALA A 79 -99.64 -13.32 -16.81
CA ALA A 79 -99.56 -12.03 -16.14
C ALA A 79 -99.17 -12.18 -14.66
N ALA A 80 -99.82 -13.09 -13.92
CA ALA A 80 -99.52 -13.34 -12.50
C ALA A 80 -98.09 -13.84 -12.26
N ALA A 81 -97.59 -14.69 -13.15
CA ALA A 81 -96.23 -15.23 -13.07
C ALA A 81 -95.18 -14.32 -13.75
N ALA A 82 -95.56 -13.17 -14.32
CA ALA A 82 -94.69 -12.31 -15.14
C ALA A 82 -93.84 -13.12 -16.15
N THR A 83 -94.44 -14.13 -16.78
CA THR A 83 -93.78 -15.11 -17.66
C THR A 83 -94.63 -15.31 -18.90
N ARG A 84 -94.04 -15.25 -20.10
CA ARG A 84 -94.81 -15.54 -21.31
C ARG A 84 -95.08 -17.04 -21.39
N LEU A 85 -96.35 -17.41 -21.50
CA LEU A 85 -96.81 -18.78 -21.65
C LEU A 85 -97.27 -19.01 -23.09
N THR A 86 -96.84 -20.10 -23.69
CA THR A 86 -97.34 -20.56 -24.99
C THR A 86 -97.65 -22.05 -24.90
N VAL A 87 -98.86 -22.44 -25.26
CA VAL A 87 -99.28 -23.84 -25.36
C VAL A 87 -99.33 -24.24 -26.82
N ILE A 88 -98.68 -25.35 -27.16
CA ILE A 88 -98.45 -25.77 -28.55
C ILE A 88 -98.94 -27.21 -28.72
N ALA A 89 -99.66 -27.47 -29.81
CA ALA A 89 -100.16 -28.79 -30.18
C ALA A 89 -99.05 -29.71 -30.73
N PRO A 90 -99.30 -31.03 -30.85
CA PRO A 90 -98.33 -31.99 -31.38
C PRO A 90 -97.89 -31.72 -32.83
N ASP A 91 -98.74 -31.08 -33.63
CA ASP A 91 -98.45 -30.63 -35.01
C ASP A 91 -97.64 -29.32 -35.06
N GLY A 92 -97.32 -28.74 -33.90
CA GLY A 92 -96.60 -27.48 -33.74
C GLY A 92 -97.47 -26.22 -33.83
N ARG A 93 -98.78 -26.34 -34.00
CA ARG A 93 -99.69 -25.17 -34.00
C ARG A 93 -99.83 -24.60 -32.58
N VAL A 94 -99.79 -23.27 -32.44
CA VAL A 94 -100.03 -22.61 -31.15
C VAL A 94 -101.52 -22.68 -30.80
N LEU A 95 -101.85 -23.19 -29.62
CA LEU A 95 -103.22 -23.32 -29.11
C LEU A 95 -103.62 -22.12 -28.25
N ALA A 96 -102.68 -21.61 -27.44
CA ALA A 96 -102.86 -20.45 -26.59
C ALA A 96 -101.53 -19.71 -26.36
N ASP A 97 -101.55 -18.39 -26.23
CA ASP A 97 -100.38 -17.59 -25.83
C ASP A 97 -100.79 -16.44 -24.92
N SER A 98 -99.98 -16.14 -23.91
CA SER A 98 -100.30 -15.12 -22.91
C SER A 98 -100.11 -13.68 -23.40
N VAL A 99 -99.45 -13.48 -24.55
CA VAL A 99 -99.11 -12.15 -25.09
C VAL A 99 -99.74 -11.91 -26.47
N GLU A 100 -99.58 -12.86 -27.40
CA GLU A 100 -100.07 -12.75 -28.78
C GLU A 100 -101.34 -13.59 -29.01
N GLN A 101 -102.04 -13.33 -30.11
CA GLN A 101 -103.17 -14.15 -30.52
C GLN A 101 -102.69 -15.38 -31.31
N PRO A 102 -103.08 -16.62 -30.95
CA PRO A 102 -102.60 -17.84 -31.61
C PRO A 102 -102.78 -17.86 -33.13
N ALA A 103 -103.86 -17.25 -33.65
CA ALA A 103 -104.15 -17.19 -35.09
C ALA A 103 -103.13 -16.39 -35.91
N GLN A 104 -102.36 -15.51 -35.28
CA GLN A 104 -101.33 -14.68 -35.93
C GLN A 104 -99.93 -15.28 -35.79
N MET A 105 -99.80 -16.42 -35.10
CA MET A 105 -98.53 -17.05 -34.80
C MET A 105 -98.21 -18.16 -35.80
N GLU A 106 -96.96 -18.21 -36.24
CA GLU A 106 -96.46 -19.29 -37.09
C GLU A 106 -96.44 -20.64 -36.36
N ASN A 107 -96.36 -21.74 -37.13
CA ASN A 107 -96.12 -23.06 -36.57
C ASN A 107 -94.74 -23.11 -35.87
N HIS A 108 -94.69 -23.71 -34.69
CA HIS A 108 -93.52 -23.75 -33.81
C HIS A 108 -92.79 -25.10 -33.80
N ALA A 109 -93.19 -26.10 -34.59
CA ALA A 109 -92.56 -27.43 -34.64
C ALA A 109 -91.06 -27.38 -34.94
N GLY A 110 -90.62 -26.45 -35.79
CA GLY A 110 -89.21 -26.29 -36.18
C GLY A 110 -88.32 -25.63 -35.11
N ARG A 111 -88.88 -25.23 -33.96
CA ARG A 111 -88.10 -24.63 -32.87
C ARG A 111 -87.44 -25.74 -32.05
N PRO A 112 -86.12 -25.69 -31.81
CA PRO A 112 -85.38 -26.79 -31.20
C PRO A 112 -85.89 -27.14 -29.79
N GLU A 113 -86.29 -26.13 -29.00
CA GLU A 113 -86.86 -26.36 -27.66
C GLU A 113 -88.23 -27.07 -27.72
N VAL A 114 -89.03 -26.78 -28.75
CA VAL A 114 -90.36 -27.37 -28.93
C VAL A 114 -90.24 -28.78 -29.50
N ALA A 115 -89.35 -29.00 -30.46
CA ALA A 115 -89.09 -30.31 -31.05
C ALA A 115 -88.61 -31.32 -29.99
N ALA A 116 -87.69 -30.91 -29.10
CA ALA A 116 -87.24 -31.75 -27.99
C ALA A 116 -88.37 -32.05 -26.99
N ALA A 117 -89.21 -31.05 -26.66
CA ALA A 117 -90.38 -31.26 -25.81
C ALA A 117 -91.43 -32.19 -26.44
N LEU A 118 -91.65 -32.11 -27.75
CA LEU A 118 -92.51 -33.05 -28.47
C LEU A 118 -91.95 -34.48 -28.46
N ALA A 119 -90.62 -34.63 -28.46
CA ALA A 119 -89.94 -35.92 -28.26
C ALA A 119 -89.96 -36.40 -26.80
N GLY A 120 -90.52 -35.62 -25.87
CA GLY A 120 -90.68 -35.97 -24.46
C GLY A 120 -89.61 -35.41 -23.53
N GLU A 121 -88.67 -34.60 -24.02
CA GLU A 121 -87.56 -34.05 -23.23
C GLU A 121 -87.76 -32.56 -22.87
N THR A 122 -87.40 -32.15 -21.65
CA THR A 122 -87.40 -30.72 -21.33
C THR A 122 -86.18 -30.04 -21.95
N ALA A 123 -86.41 -28.98 -22.73
CA ALA A 123 -85.34 -28.25 -23.42
C ALA A 123 -85.41 -26.73 -23.25
N SER A 124 -84.26 -26.09 -23.46
CA SER A 124 -84.13 -24.64 -23.45
C SER A 124 -83.47 -24.12 -24.72
N ALA A 125 -83.92 -22.96 -25.18
CA ALA A 125 -83.27 -22.24 -26.27
C ALA A 125 -83.26 -20.73 -25.98
N VAL A 126 -82.13 -20.09 -26.26
CA VAL A 126 -82.04 -18.62 -26.28
C VAL A 126 -82.22 -18.18 -27.72
N ARG A 127 -83.20 -17.32 -27.99
CA ARG A 127 -83.43 -16.75 -29.32
C ARG A 127 -84.02 -15.36 -29.23
N LEU A 128 -83.91 -14.61 -30.32
CA LEU A 128 -84.56 -13.31 -30.44
C LEU A 128 -86.09 -13.51 -30.45
N SER A 129 -86.78 -12.82 -29.55
CA SER A 129 -88.24 -12.78 -29.57
C SER A 129 -88.69 -11.87 -30.70
N ARG A 130 -89.58 -12.35 -31.57
CA ARG A 130 -90.11 -11.51 -32.66
C ARG A 130 -91.07 -10.42 -32.18
N SER A 131 -91.73 -10.67 -31.05
CA SER A 131 -92.74 -9.76 -30.49
C SER A 131 -92.11 -8.57 -29.78
N THR A 132 -90.95 -8.77 -29.14
CA THR A 132 -90.26 -7.75 -28.34
C THR A 132 -88.92 -7.31 -28.93
N GLY A 133 -88.32 -8.09 -29.82
CA GLY A 133 -86.98 -7.83 -30.38
C GLY A 133 -85.82 -8.22 -29.47
N ASP A 134 -86.10 -8.74 -28.27
CA ASP A 134 -85.08 -9.04 -27.25
C ASP A 134 -84.62 -10.50 -27.25
N GLU A 135 -83.36 -10.75 -26.86
CA GLU A 135 -82.90 -12.10 -26.53
C GLU A 135 -83.74 -12.65 -25.36
N THR A 136 -84.43 -13.75 -25.61
CA THR A 136 -85.36 -14.37 -24.66
C THR A 136 -84.95 -15.81 -24.44
N LEU A 137 -84.97 -16.25 -23.17
CA LEU A 137 -84.78 -17.65 -22.83
C LEU A 137 -86.14 -18.34 -22.84
N TYR A 138 -86.27 -19.37 -23.66
CA TYR A 138 -87.43 -20.23 -23.73
C TYR A 138 -87.12 -21.55 -23.03
N ARG A 139 -88.05 -22.01 -22.18
CA ARG A 139 -88.06 -23.35 -21.58
C ARG A 139 -89.33 -24.04 -22.04
N ALA A 140 -89.20 -25.24 -22.60
CA ALA A 140 -90.33 -26.02 -23.10
C ALA A 140 -90.40 -27.35 -22.36
N ILE A 141 -91.56 -27.64 -21.78
CA ILE A 141 -91.85 -28.90 -21.09
C ILE A 141 -92.96 -29.68 -21.82
N PRO A 142 -92.87 -31.03 -21.89
CA PRO A 142 -93.91 -31.86 -22.48
C PRO A 142 -95.19 -31.87 -21.63
N LEU A 143 -96.34 -31.69 -22.26
CA LEU A 143 -97.65 -31.96 -21.66
C LEU A 143 -97.99 -33.43 -21.89
N ARG A 144 -98.04 -34.23 -20.83
CA ARG A 144 -98.28 -35.67 -20.90
C ARG A 144 -99.65 -36.03 -20.30
N ARG A 145 -100.37 -36.92 -20.97
CA ARG A 145 -101.56 -37.60 -20.46
C ARG A 145 -101.39 -39.09 -20.75
N ASP A 146 -101.42 -39.92 -19.70
CA ASP A 146 -101.25 -41.37 -19.79
C ASP A 146 -100.02 -41.78 -20.63
N GLU A 147 -98.85 -41.21 -20.33
CA GLU A 147 -97.56 -41.36 -21.04
C GLU A 147 -97.51 -40.83 -22.49
N THR A 148 -98.60 -40.33 -23.05
CA THR A 148 -98.61 -39.71 -24.39
C THR A 148 -98.40 -38.20 -24.32
N VAL A 149 -97.55 -37.65 -25.19
CA VAL A 149 -97.34 -36.20 -25.31
C VAL A 149 -98.49 -35.59 -26.11
N ILE A 150 -99.38 -34.87 -25.43
CA ILE A 150 -100.55 -34.21 -26.02
C ILE A 150 -100.28 -32.75 -26.43
N GLY A 151 -99.10 -32.23 -26.12
CA GLY A 151 -98.67 -30.88 -26.48
C GLY A 151 -97.41 -30.44 -25.73
N VAL A 152 -97.07 -29.16 -25.85
CA VAL A 152 -95.92 -28.53 -25.19
C VAL A 152 -96.38 -27.28 -24.47
N LEU A 153 -95.98 -27.12 -23.20
CA LEU A 153 -96.06 -25.86 -22.49
C LEU A 153 -94.69 -25.18 -22.53
N ARG A 154 -94.65 -24.00 -23.12
CA ARG A 154 -93.44 -23.19 -23.22
C ARG A 154 -93.55 -21.96 -22.35
N THR A 155 -92.62 -21.79 -21.42
CA THR A 155 -92.40 -20.57 -20.65
C THR A 155 -91.26 -19.75 -21.27
N ALA A 156 -91.34 -18.42 -21.17
CA ALA A 156 -90.30 -17.55 -21.69
C ALA A 156 -90.13 -16.28 -20.85
N LEU A 157 -88.88 -15.84 -20.69
CA LEU A 157 -88.52 -14.58 -20.04
C LEU A 157 -87.44 -13.84 -20.85
N PRO A 158 -87.62 -12.52 -21.11
CA PRO A 158 -86.58 -11.70 -21.70
C PRO A 158 -85.31 -11.70 -20.85
N LEU A 159 -84.15 -11.88 -21.47
CA LEU A 159 -82.86 -11.83 -20.78
C LEU A 159 -82.33 -10.40 -20.63
N THR A 160 -83.08 -9.36 -21.01
CA THR A 160 -82.65 -7.95 -20.94
C THR A 160 -82.28 -7.51 -19.54
N ALA A 161 -83.12 -7.84 -18.54
CA ALA A 161 -82.81 -7.56 -17.13
C ALA A 161 -81.56 -8.31 -16.65
N VAL A 162 -81.38 -9.56 -17.11
CA VAL A 162 -80.19 -10.38 -16.81
C VAL A 162 -78.95 -9.79 -17.47
N GLN A 163 -79.05 -9.33 -18.72
CA GLN A 163 -77.97 -8.69 -19.45
C GLN A 163 -77.57 -7.35 -18.80
N GLN A 164 -78.53 -6.56 -18.34
CA GLN A 164 -78.27 -5.31 -17.62
C GLN A 164 -77.55 -5.58 -16.28
N ALA A 165 -78.02 -6.55 -15.51
CA ALA A 165 -77.37 -6.96 -14.26
C ALA A 165 -75.93 -7.46 -14.50
N LEU A 166 -75.72 -8.27 -15.54
CA LEU A 166 -74.37 -8.74 -15.93
C LEU A 166 -73.47 -7.60 -16.41
N HIS A 167 -73.99 -6.59 -17.11
CA HIS A 167 -73.22 -5.41 -17.50
C HIS A 167 -72.76 -4.60 -16.29
N GLU A 168 -73.62 -4.43 -15.28
CA GLU A 168 -73.26 -3.75 -14.04
C GLU A 168 -72.16 -4.50 -13.28
N ILE A 169 -72.29 -5.81 -13.15
CA ILE A 169 -71.27 -6.68 -12.55
C ILE A 169 -69.96 -6.58 -13.33
N ASN A 170 -70.01 -6.69 -14.67
CA ASN A 170 -68.82 -6.58 -15.51
C ASN A 170 -68.15 -5.21 -15.37
N ARG A 171 -68.92 -4.12 -15.28
CA ARG A 171 -68.39 -2.77 -15.06
C ARG A 171 -67.65 -2.69 -13.72
N GLN A 172 -68.20 -3.26 -12.66
CA GLN A 172 -67.54 -3.32 -11.35
C GLN A 172 -66.26 -4.17 -11.39
N ILE A 173 -66.28 -5.32 -12.08
CA ILE A 173 -65.09 -6.17 -12.29
C ILE A 173 -64.00 -5.38 -13.04
N VAL A 174 -64.35 -4.64 -14.09
CA VAL A 174 -63.40 -3.84 -14.86
C VAL A 174 -62.81 -2.71 -14.01
N ILE A 175 -63.64 -1.97 -13.27
CA ILE A 175 -63.16 -0.88 -12.39
C ILE A 175 -62.26 -1.43 -11.28
N GLY A 176 -62.67 -2.52 -10.63
CA GLY A 176 -61.86 -3.20 -9.62
C GLY A 176 -60.55 -3.73 -10.20
N GLY A 177 -60.59 -4.28 -11.41
CA GLY A 177 -59.42 -4.75 -12.12
C GLY A 177 -58.43 -3.63 -12.47
N LEU A 178 -58.92 -2.47 -12.91
CA LEU A 178 -58.09 -1.29 -13.17
C LEU A 178 -57.43 -0.76 -11.90
N LEU A 179 -58.14 -0.74 -10.76
CA LEU A 179 -57.58 -0.37 -9.47
C LEU A 179 -56.48 -1.34 -9.03
N ILE A 180 -56.70 -2.65 -9.16
CA ILE A 180 -55.69 -3.67 -8.87
C ILE A 180 -54.47 -3.49 -9.78
N ALA A 181 -54.68 -3.27 -11.09
CA ALA A 181 -53.59 -3.02 -12.03
C ALA A 181 -52.76 -1.79 -11.64
N LEU A 182 -53.41 -0.70 -11.22
CA LEU A 182 -52.73 0.50 -10.73
C LEU A 182 -51.89 0.23 -9.47
N ILE A 183 -52.44 -0.53 -8.51
CA ILE A 183 -51.71 -0.93 -7.30
C ILE A 183 -50.50 -1.80 -7.66
N VAL A 184 -50.66 -2.78 -8.56
CA VAL A 184 -49.56 -3.64 -9.03
C VAL A 184 -48.47 -2.80 -9.68
N VAL A 185 -48.82 -1.84 -10.54
CA VAL A 185 -47.90 -0.88 -11.16
C VAL A 185 -47.11 -0.10 -10.11
N LEU A 186 -47.81 0.42 -9.08
CA LEU A 186 -47.20 1.23 -8.02
C LEU A 186 -46.25 0.40 -7.15
N VAL A 187 -46.67 -0.79 -6.72
CA VAL A 187 -45.84 -1.72 -5.92
C VAL A 187 -44.62 -2.15 -6.71
N ALA A 188 -44.79 -2.54 -7.98
CA ALA A 188 -43.68 -2.93 -8.85
C ALA A 188 -42.66 -1.80 -9.03
N TRP A 189 -43.11 -0.56 -9.23
CA TRP A 189 -42.23 0.61 -9.32
C TRP A 189 -41.47 0.87 -8.00
N LEU A 190 -42.12 0.71 -6.85
CA LEU A 190 -41.54 0.94 -5.54
C LEU A 190 -40.47 -0.12 -5.20
N VAL A 191 -40.76 -1.38 -5.49
CA VAL A 191 -39.80 -2.50 -5.38
C VAL A 191 -38.61 -2.30 -6.32
N ALA A 192 -38.87 -1.95 -7.59
CA ALA A 192 -37.82 -1.67 -8.57
C ALA A 192 -36.89 -0.55 -8.09
N ARG A 193 -37.44 0.53 -7.51
CA ARG A 193 -36.64 1.61 -6.91
C ARG A 193 -35.81 1.17 -5.71
N ARG A 194 -36.36 0.32 -4.83
CA ARG A 194 -35.64 -0.21 -3.65
C ARG A 194 -34.47 -1.12 -4.03
N LEU A 195 -34.58 -1.88 -5.11
CA LEU A 195 -33.53 -2.80 -5.58
C LEU A 195 -32.50 -2.12 -6.50
N SER A 196 -32.95 -1.28 -7.43
CA SER A 196 -32.07 -0.76 -8.50
C SER A 196 -31.07 0.28 -7.98
N ARG A 197 -31.48 1.16 -7.06
CA ARG A 197 -30.60 2.23 -6.55
C ARG A 197 -29.34 1.68 -5.85
N PRO A 198 -29.43 0.76 -4.87
CA PRO A 198 -28.25 0.19 -4.23
C PRO A 198 -27.34 -0.55 -5.22
N LEU A 199 -27.90 -1.26 -6.20
CA LEU A 199 -27.13 -1.97 -7.23
C LEU A 199 -26.36 -1.01 -8.15
N GLU A 200 -26.96 0.11 -8.54
CA GLU A 200 -26.27 1.16 -9.30
C GLU A 200 -25.14 1.80 -8.49
N GLU A 201 -25.36 2.05 -7.20
CA GLU A 201 -24.33 2.57 -6.30
C GLU A 201 -23.18 1.58 -6.11
N MET A 202 -23.46 0.27 -5.99
CA MET A 202 -22.45 -0.78 -5.91
C MET A 202 -21.65 -0.89 -7.20
N ARG A 203 -22.33 -0.84 -8.36
CA ARG A 203 -21.66 -0.83 -9.66
C ARG A 203 -20.73 0.38 -9.79
N ALA A 204 -21.24 1.57 -9.48
CA ALA A 204 -20.44 2.78 -9.49
C ALA A 204 -19.28 2.70 -8.48
N GLY A 205 -19.48 2.05 -7.33
CA GLY A 205 -18.44 1.74 -6.36
C GLY A 205 -17.36 0.82 -6.91
N ALA A 206 -17.75 -0.26 -7.58
CA ALA A 206 -16.82 -1.18 -8.25
C ALA A 206 -15.98 -0.46 -9.32
N ASP A 207 -16.63 0.36 -10.16
CA ASP A 207 -15.94 1.15 -11.19
C ASP A 207 -14.93 2.13 -10.57
N ARG A 208 -15.27 2.76 -9.44
CA ARG A 208 -14.35 3.63 -8.67
C ARG A 208 -13.17 2.86 -8.07
N PHE A 209 -13.42 1.69 -7.48
CA PHE A 209 -12.36 0.84 -6.95
C PHE A 209 -11.41 0.36 -8.05
N ALA A 210 -11.96 0.01 -9.23
CA ALA A 210 -11.15 -0.36 -10.39
C ALA A 210 -10.31 0.80 -10.94
N ALA A 211 -10.78 2.04 -10.79
CA ALA A 211 -10.02 3.25 -11.12
C ALA A 211 -8.98 3.65 -10.05
N GLY A 212 -8.87 2.92 -8.94
CA GLY A 212 -7.89 3.19 -7.87
C GLY A 212 -8.38 4.12 -6.75
N HIS A 213 -9.66 4.52 -6.75
CA HIS A 213 -10.23 5.40 -5.73
C HIS A 213 -10.89 4.61 -4.59
N PHE A 214 -10.12 4.22 -3.58
CA PHE A 214 -10.59 3.36 -2.46
C PHE A 214 -11.14 4.12 -1.24
N GLU A 215 -10.99 5.44 -1.19
CA GLU A 215 -11.31 6.28 -0.01
C GLU A 215 -12.81 6.40 0.27
N ARG A 216 -13.65 6.13 -0.74
CA ARG A 216 -15.11 6.33 -0.68
C ARG A 216 -15.82 4.98 -0.61
N SER A 217 -16.34 4.66 0.57
CA SER A 217 -17.14 3.46 0.79
C SER A 217 -18.47 3.52 0.04
N ILE A 218 -18.95 2.33 -0.33
CA ILE A 218 -20.33 2.13 -0.79
C ILE A 218 -21.23 2.19 0.45
N ARG A 219 -22.37 2.87 0.36
CA ARG A 219 -23.31 2.99 1.47
C ARG A 219 -23.92 1.62 1.80
N GLU A 220 -23.96 1.30 3.10
CA GLU A 220 -24.50 0.04 3.63
C GLU A 220 -25.98 0.19 3.95
N GLU A 221 -26.77 0.63 2.95
CA GLU A 221 -28.21 0.86 3.09
C GLU A 221 -28.98 -0.16 2.24
N GLY A 222 -30.09 -0.69 2.76
CA GLY A 222 -30.98 -1.60 2.01
C GLY A 222 -31.26 -2.91 2.73
N ALA A 223 -31.69 -3.92 1.96
CA ALA A 223 -31.89 -5.29 2.46
C ALA A 223 -30.57 -5.89 2.98
N GLU A 224 -30.64 -6.81 3.94
CA GLU A 224 -29.47 -7.38 4.63
C GLU A 224 -28.47 -8.01 3.64
N GLU A 225 -28.95 -8.62 2.57
CA GLU A 225 -28.13 -9.22 1.52
C GLU A 225 -27.35 -8.17 0.74
N LEU A 226 -27.99 -7.04 0.41
CA LEU A 226 -27.36 -5.91 -0.29
C LEU A 226 -26.38 -5.19 0.63
N ALA A 227 -26.75 -4.94 1.89
CA ALA A 227 -25.86 -4.34 2.88
C ALA A 227 -24.67 -5.27 3.19
N GLY A 228 -24.87 -6.58 3.20
CA GLY A 228 -23.82 -7.59 3.34
C GLY A 228 -22.84 -7.57 2.18
N LEU A 229 -23.32 -7.44 0.94
CA LEU A 229 -22.47 -7.29 -0.25
C LEU A 229 -21.69 -5.96 -0.22
N ALA A 230 -22.35 -4.85 0.13
CA ALA A 230 -21.68 -3.55 0.31
C ALA A 230 -20.54 -3.64 1.35
N ARG A 231 -20.80 -4.26 2.51
CA ARG A 231 -19.78 -4.55 3.54
C ARG A 231 -18.61 -5.37 2.98
N ALA A 232 -18.90 -6.43 2.24
CA ALA A 232 -17.86 -7.28 1.66
C ALA A 232 -16.99 -6.51 0.64
N MET A 233 -17.61 -5.69 -0.21
CA MET A 233 -16.90 -4.83 -1.16
C MET A 233 -16.06 -3.76 -0.46
N ASN A 234 -16.61 -3.10 0.58
CA ASN A 234 -15.87 -2.13 1.38
C ASN A 234 -14.65 -2.76 2.07
N ARG A 235 -14.80 -3.97 2.65
CA ARG A 235 -13.67 -4.72 3.22
C ARG A 235 -12.61 -5.05 2.17
N MET A 236 -13.02 -5.46 0.97
CA MET A 236 -12.10 -5.74 -0.13
C MET A 236 -11.35 -4.48 -0.57
N ALA A 237 -12.05 -3.35 -0.72
CA ALA A 237 -11.45 -2.06 -1.04
C ALA A 237 -10.42 -1.63 0.00
N ALA A 238 -10.74 -1.75 1.29
CA ALA A 238 -9.80 -1.47 2.38
C ALA A 238 -8.57 -2.39 2.34
N GLN A 239 -8.74 -3.69 2.08
CA GLN A 239 -7.62 -4.63 1.93
C GLN A 239 -6.74 -4.29 0.72
N LEU A 240 -7.34 -3.92 -0.42
CA LEU A 240 -6.61 -3.50 -1.61
C LEU A 240 -5.82 -2.21 -1.35
N ALA A 241 -6.44 -1.20 -0.73
CA ALA A 241 -5.78 0.05 -0.37
C ALA A 241 -4.54 -0.20 0.53
N THR A 242 -4.70 -1.01 1.57
CA THR A 242 -3.58 -1.37 2.46
C THR A 242 -2.48 -2.13 1.72
N ARG A 243 -2.82 -3.08 0.83
CA ARG A 243 -1.82 -3.81 0.03
C ARG A 243 -1.10 -2.90 -0.96
N LEU A 244 -1.81 -2.02 -1.66
CA LEU A 244 -1.21 -1.05 -2.57
C LEU A 244 -0.28 -0.09 -1.84
N TYR A 245 -0.73 0.49 -0.72
CA TYR A 245 0.11 1.34 0.12
C TYR A 245 1.37 0.60 0.59
N THR A 246 1.25 -0.65 1.01
CA THR A 246 2.40 -1.48 1.42
C THR A 246 3.36 -1.71 0.26
N ILE A 247 2.84 -2.03 -0.94
CA ILE A 247 3.66 -2.24 -2.14
C ILE A 247 4.37 -0.94 -2.55
N GLU A 248 3.67 0.20 -2.55
CA GLU A 248 4.26 1.51 -2.86
C GLU A 248 5.30 1.92 -1.82
N TYR A 249 5.03 1.67 -0.54
CA TYR A 249 5.97 1.90 0.55
C TYR A 249 7.21 0.99 0.40
N GLN A 250 7.04 -0.30 0.13
CA GLN A 250 8.13 -1.24 -0.14
C GLN A 250 8.94 -0.85 -1.38
N ARG A 251 8.26 -0.44 -2.46
CA ARG A 251 8.91 0.04 -3.69
C ARG A 251 9.70 1.32 -3.43
N SER A 252 9.13 2.24 -2.65
CA SER A 252 9.79 3.48 -2.22
C SER A 252 10.96 3.19 -1.28
N GLN A 253 10.85 2.20 -0.38
CA GLN A 253 11.94 1.74 0.46
C GLN A 253 13.06 1.10 -0.38
N LEU A 254 12.73 0.23 -1.33
CA LEU A 254 13.72 -0.36 -2.24
C LEU A 254 14.41 0.70 -3.10
N GLN A 255 13.66 1.67 -3.63
CA GLN A 255 14.22 2.79 -4.40
C GLN A 255 15.03 3.75 -3.53
N ALA A 256 14.60 4.01 -2.30
CA ALA A 256 15.36 4.80 -1.34
C ALA A 256 16.64 4.06 -0.94
N VAL A 257 16.61 2.75 -0.71
CA VAL A 257 17.79 1.91 -0.44
C VAL A 257 18.74 1.92 -1.63
N VAL A 258 18.27 1.71 -2.86
CA VAL A 258 19.11 1.76 -4.08
C VAL A 258 19.63 3.17 -4.36
N GLY A 259 18.83 4.21 -4.05
CA GLY A 259 19.22 5.62 -4.16
C GLY A 259 20.16 6.09 -3.05
N SER A 260 20.13 5.43 -1.88
CA SER A 260 21.00 5.64 -0.73
C SER A 260 22.15 4.64 -0.67
N MET A 261 22.22 3.68 -1.60
CA MET A 261 23.36 2.78 -1.71
C MET A 261 24.58 3.64 -2.01
N VAL A 262 25.49 3.67 -1.02
CA VAL A 262 26.79 4.33 -1.12
C VAL A 262 27.62 3.73 -2.27
N GLU A 263 27.26 2.53 -2.71
CA GLU A 263 27.89 1.80 -3.80
C GLU A 263 27.40 2.28 -5.18
N GLY A 264 28.35 2.48 -6.09
CA GLY A 264 28.09 2.83 -7.48
C GLY A 264 27.60 1.61 -8.26
N VAL A 265 26.43 1.68 -8.89
CA VAL A 265 25.89 0.63 -9.76
C VAL A 265 26.01 1.06 -11.21
N ILE A 266 26.52 0.18 -12.07
CA ILE A 266 26.67 0.37 -13.52
C ILE A 266 26.07 -0.83 -14.22
N THR A 267 25.25 -0.58 -15.24
CA THR A 267 24.72 -1.62 -16.12
C THR A 267 25.25 -1.45 -17.54
N VAL A 268 25.63 -2.55 -18.17
CA VAL A 268 26.13 -2.57 -19.55
C VAL A 268 25.38 -3.59 -20.39
N ASP A 269 25.25 -3.33 -21.69
CA ASP A 269 24.74 -4.29 -22.64
C ASP A 269 25.80 -5.35 -23.03
N GLY A 270 25.38 -6.37 -23.79
CA GLY A 270 26.27 -7.45 -24.21
C GLY A 270 27.38 -7.03 -25.18
N SER A 271 27.32 -5.81 -25.72
CA SER A 271 28.35 -5.17 -26.54
C SER A 271 29.23 -4.18 -25.76
N ALA A 272 29.16 -4.23 -24.42
CA ALA A 272 29.91 -3.36 -23.51
C ALA A 272 29.61 -1.85 -23.70
N ARG A 273 28.34 -1.50 -23.93
CA ARG A 273 27.85 -0.11 -23.87
C ARG A 273 27.13 0.16 -22.57
N LEU A 274 27.28 1.36 -22.03
CA LEU A 274 26.70 1.74 -20.75
C LEU A 274 25.19 1.99 -20.90
N LEU A 275 24.38 1.19 -20.22
CA LEU A 275 22.91 1.31 -20.23
C LEU A 275 22.45 2.33 -19.19
N GLU A 276 22.85 2.13 -17.94
CA GLU A 276 22.53 3.01 -16.82
C GLU A 276 23.66 3.04 -15.78
N LEU A 277 23.68 4.12 -14.99
CA LEU A 277 24.52 4.23 -13.80
C LEU A 277 23.75 4.99 -12.72
N ASN A 278 23.91 4.60 -11.46
CA ASN A 278 23.25 5.30 -10.34
C ASN A 278 24.03 6.57 -9.95
N ARG A 279 23.43 7.39 -9.08
CA ARG A 279 24.05 8.63 -8.59
C ARG A 279 25.41 8.41 -7.92
N ALA A 280 25.57 7.32 -7.16
CA ALA A 280 26.84 7.00 -6.51
C ALA A 280 27.94 6.66 -7.54
N ALA A 281 27.63 5.91 -8.61
CA ALA A 281 28.58 5.63 -9.69
C ALA A 281 28.97 6.90 -10.46
N SER A 282 28.00 7.81 -10.68
CA SER A 282 28.24 9.12 -11.31
C SER A 282 29.24 9.94 -10.52
N GLN A 283 29.04 10.03 -9.19
CA GLN A 283 29.93 10.78 -8.29
C GLN A 283 31.29 10.11 -8.10
N LEU A 284 31.34 8.77 -8.08
CA LEU A 284 32.57 8.02 -7.87
C LEU A 284 33.48 8.05 -9.09
N LEU A 285 32.90 7.96 -10.29
CA LEU A 285 33.63 7.96 -11.55
C LEU A 285 33.78 9.35 -12.17
N ASP A 286 33.12 10.35 -11.60
CA ASP A 286 33.04 11.73 -12.11
C ASP A 286 32.51 11.78 -13.56
N ILE A 287 31.36 11.14 -13.77
CA ILE A 287 30.71 10.99 -15.08
C ILE A 287 29.27 11.47 -15.00
N GLU A 288 28.87 12.34 -15.92
CA GLU A 288 27.49 12.78 -16.03
C GLU A 288 26.61 11.77 -16.81
N PRO A 289 25.53 11.22 -16.23
CA PRO A 289 24.76 10.13 -16.84
C PRO A 289 24.23 10.44 -18.24
N ARG A 290 23.82 11.70 -18.47
CA ARG A 290 23.27 12.16 -19.76
C ARG A 290 24.27 12.09 -20.91
N GLN A 291 25.57 12.21 -20.61
CA GLN A 291 26.62 12.28 -21.62
C GLN A 291 27.18 10.90 -22.00
N VAL A 292 26.90 9.85 -21.23
CA VAL A 292 27.52 8.51 -21.42
C VAL A 292 26.55 7.38 -21.72
N ARG A 293 25.24 7.61 -21.61
CA ARG A 293 24.23 6.60 -21.94
C ARG A 293 24.36 6.15 -23.40
N GLY A 294 24.44 4.83 -23.62
CA GLY A 294 24.60 4.19 -24.94
C GLY A 294 26.03 4.24 -25.52
N LYS A 295 26.97 4.93 -24.86
CA LYS A 295 28.38 4.97 -25.29
C LYS A 295 29.12 3.70 -24.86
N SER A 296 30.12 3.32 -25.64
CA SER A 296 31.05 2.25 -25.27
C SER A 296 31.79 2.59 -23.97
N ILE A 297 32.02 1.59 -23.13
CA ILE A 297 32.84 1.73 -21.91
C ILE A 297 34.25 2.26 -22.19
N GLU A 298 34.78 2.10 -23.42
CA GLU A 298 36.09 2.62 -23.80
C GLU A 298 36.15 4.15 -23.82
N VAL A 299 35.03 4.77 -24.19
CA VAL A 299 34.88 6.23 -24.24
C VAL A 299 34.33 6.76 -22.91
N ALA A 300 33.41 6.02 -22.29
CA ALA A 300 32.72 6.45 -21.09
C ALA A 300 33.59 6.33 -19.82
N ILE A 301 34.47 5.32 -19.72
CA ILE A 301 35.21 5.00 -18.48
C ILE A 301 36.72 5.15 -18.72
N ARG A 302 37.36 6.06 -17.97
CA ARG A 302 38.80 6.33 -18.09
C ARG A 302 39.66 5.26 -17.40
N ASN A 303 39.17 4.65 -16.31
CA ASN A 303 39.96 3.70 -15.53
C ASN A 303 40.12 2.34 -16.22
N SER A 304 41.38 1.93 -16.44
CA SER A 304 41.71 0.67 -17.12
C SER A 304 41.39 -0.58 -16.31
N GLY A 305 41.44 -0.50 -14.97
CA GLY A 305 41.09 -1.60 -14.06
C GLY A 305 39.60 -1.92 -14.14
N LEU A 306 38.74 -0.90 -14.04
CA LEU A 306 37.30 -1.07 -14.17
C LEU A 306 36.89 -1.59 -15.56
N LYS A 307 37.53 -1.10 -16.64
CA LYS A 307 37.28 -1.61 -18.01
C LYS A 307 37.61 -3.10 -18.16
N LYS A 308 38.76 -3.54 -17.63
CA LYS A 308 39.14 -4.96 -17.62
C LYS A 308 38.13 -5.80 -16.85
N LEU A 309 37.63 -5.29 -15.73
CA LEU A 309 36.65 -5.99 -14.90
C LEU A 309 35.31 -6.17 -15.63
N ILE A 310 34.78 -5.11 -16.26
CA ILE A 310 33.54 -5.19 -17.06
C ILE A 310 33.66 -6.25 -18.17
N ARG A 311 34.78 -6.27 -18.91
CA ARG A 311 35.01 -7.27 -19.96
C ARG A 311 35.03 -8.70 -19.41
N ARG A 312 35.74 -8.92 -18.29
CA ARG A 312 35.80 -10.23 -17.61
C ARG A 312 34.41 -10.68 -17.17
N THR A 313 33.58 -9.77 -16.64
CA THR A 313 32.20 -10.08 -16.22
C THR A 313 31.32 -10.49 -17.39
N LEU A 314 31.46 -9.87 -18.56
CA LEU A 314 30.67 -10.23 -19.75
C LEU A 314 31.00 -11.64 -20.28
N THR A 315 32.23 -12.12 -20.07
CA THR A 315 32.71 -13.43 -20.50
C THR A 315 32.62 -14.52 -19.44
N ALA A 316 32.40 -14.17 -18.17
CA ALA A 316 32.39 -15.11 -17.06
C ALA A 316 30.96 -15.57 -16.71
N ASP A 317 30.81 -16.84 -16.41
CA ASP A 317 29.53 -17.41 -15.94
C ASP A 317 29.36 -17.32 -14.41
N ALA A 318 30.43 -16.97 -13.69
CA ALA A 318 30.43 -16.72 -12.26
C ALA A 318 30.66 -15.22 -11.96
N PRO A 319 30.21 -14.72 -10.79
CA PRO A 319 30.47 -13.35 -10.37
C PRO A 319 31.97 -13.03 -10.37
N VAL A 320 32.36 -11.90 -10.96
CA VAL A 320 33.75 -11.45 -11.03
C VAL A 320 33.96 -10.30 -10.07
N GLU A 321 34.93 -10.45 -9.17
CA GLU A 321 35.37 -9.39 -8.28
C GLU A 321 36.76 -8.89 -8.68
N GLY A 322 37.03 -7.63 -8.37
CA GLY A 322 38.35 -7.06 -8.55
C GLY A 322 38.49 -5.68 -7.93
N GLU A 323 39.74 -5.34 -7.64
CA GLU A 323 40.11 -4.07 -7.03
C GLU A 323 40.77 -3.15 -8.05
N PHE A 324 40.55 -1.84 -7.90
CA PHE A 324 41.22 -0.82 -8.69
C PHE A 324 41.30 0.50 -7.91
N ALA A 325 42.31 1.31 -8.23
CA ALA A 325 42.43 2.65 -7.71
C ALA A 325 41.85 3.66 -8.71
N LEU A 326 41.09 4.63 -8.21
CA LEU A 326 40.62 5.80 -8.95
C LEU A 326 41.37 7.04 -8.45
N LEU A 327 41.57 8.03 -9.31
CA LEU A 327 42.03 9.35 -8.90
C LEU A 327 40.80 10.28 -8.84
N ASP A 328 40.60 10.95 -7.71
CA ASP A 328 39.59 12.00 -7.61
C ASP A 328 40.03 13.27 -8.37
N LEU A 329 39.10 14.22 -8.56
CA LEU A 329 39.36 15.51 -9.20
C LEU A 329 40.47 16.35 -8.54
N GLN A 330 40.86 16.01 -7.31
CA GLN A 330 41.91 16.67 -6.54
C GLN A 330 43.22 15.86 -6.55
N GLY A 331 43.32 14.82 -7.40
CA GLY A 331 44.50 13.97 -7.56
C GLY A 331 44.71 12.96 -6.42
N ARG A 332 43.70 12.70 -5.58
CA ARG A 332 43.81 11.74 -4.47
C ARG A 332 43.36 10.36 -4.90
N GLU A 333 44.13 9.35 -4.50
CA GLU A 333 43.76 7.96 -4.73
C GLU A 333 42.57 7.53 -3.88
N ARG A 334 41.59 6.91 -4.55
CA ARG A 334 40.48 6.19 -3.95
C ARG A 334 40.61 4.71 -4.27
N PHE A 335 40.47 3.87 -3.26
CA PHE A 335 40.51 2.42 -3.41
C PHE A 335 39.10 1.89 -3.58
N CYS A 336 38.84 1.27 -4.73
CA CYS A 336 37.53 0.74 -5.05
C CYS A 336 37.59 -0.76 -5.27
N THR A 337 36.53 -1.45 -4.86
CA THR A 337 36.26 -2.82 -5.28
C THR A 337 35.06 -2.79 -6.20
N ALA A 338 35.02 -3.66 -7.20
CA ALA A 338 33.80 -3.90 -7.95
C ALA A 338 33.48 -5.37 -8.05
N ARG A 339 32.18 -5.67 -7.98
CA ARG A 339 31.61 -6.98 -8.20
C ARG A 339 30.67 -6.91 -9.38
N GLY A 340 31.01 -7.65 -10.43
CA GLY A 340 30.19 -7.79 -11.62
C GLY A 340 29.47 -9.12 -11.65
N ASN A 341 28.19 -9.10 -12.02
CA ASN A 341 27.44 -10.30 -12.37
C ASN A 341 26.86 -10.17 -13.77
N ARG A 342 26.90 -11.26 -14.53
CA ARG A 342 26.29 -11.32 -15.86
C ARG A 342 24.77 -11.43 -15.69
N LEU A 343 24.02 -10.68 -16.49
CA LEU A 343 22.56 -10.77 -16.51
C LEU A 343 22.18 -12.06 -17.25
N GLN A 344 21.76 -13.08 -16.52
CA GLN A 344 21.16 -14.27 -17.12
C GLN A 344 19.73 -13.93 -17.57
N ARG A 345 19.35 -14.36 -18.77
CA ARG A 345 17.95 -14.30 -19.22
C ARG A 345 17.13 -15.05 -18.18
N GLY A 346 16.16 -14.38 -17.56
CA GLY A 346 15.27 -15.00 -16.58
C GLY A 346 14.75 -16.33 -17.13
N ALA A 347 14.71 -17.34 -16.27
CA ALA A 347 14.20 -18.68 -16.54
C ALA A 347 12.71 -18.63 -16.93
N GLU A 348 12.42 -18.19 -18.14
CA GLU A 348 11.29 -18.69 -18.90
C GLU A 348 11.84 -19.83 -19.74
N HIS A 349 11.14 -20.97 -19.73
CA HIS A 349 11.45 -22.24 -20.43
C HIS A 349 12.11 -23.31 -19.54
N SER A 350 11.48 -23.62 -18.39
CA SER A 350 11.47 -25.02 -17.94
C SER A 350 10.46 -25.82 -18.82
N PRO A 351 10.75 -27.08 -19.21
CA PRO A 351 9.88 -27.85 -20.11
C PRO A 351 8.49 -28.18 -19.55
N GLU A 352 8.23 -27.90 -18.26
CA GLU A 352 7.00 -28.28 -17.56
C GLU A 352 5.84 -27.28 -17.79
N ALA A 353 6.12 -26.04 -18.21
CA ALA A 353 5.08 -25.04 -18.47
C ALA A 353 4.34 -25.22 -19.82
N ARG A 354 4.80 -26.14 -20.69
CA ARG A 354 4.19 -26.41 -22.00
C ARG A 354 2.92 -27.27 -21.95
N ALA A 355 2.53 -27.77 -20.77
CA ALA A 355 1.36 -28.65 -20.61
C ALA A 355 0.04 -27.94 -20.24
N ALA A 356 0.04 -26.64 -19.88
CA ALA A 356 -1.17 -25.99 -19.33
C ALA A 356 -1.68 -24.76 -20.12
N GLY A 357 -1.21 -24.54 -21.36
CA GLY A 357 -1.51 -23.33 -22.13
C GLY A 357 -2.05 -23.58 -23.53
N ARG A 358 -2.96 -24.55 -23.71
CA ARG A 358 -3.79 -24.65 -24.93
C ARG A 358 -5.24 -24.44 -24.55
N GLY A 359 -5.70 -23.20 -24.66
CA GLY A 359 -7.11 -22.87 -24.53
C GLY A 359 -7.34 -21.42 -24.14
N ALA A 360 -7.64 -20.59 -25.14
CA ALA A 360 -8.53 -19.42 -25.09
C ALA A 360 -7.97 -18.26 -25.93
N THR A 361 -8.41 -18.26 -27.18
CA THR A 361 -8.46 -17.10 -28.06
C THR A 361 -9.47 -16.05 -27.56
N ARG A 362 -9.18 -14.80 -27.95
CA ARG A 362 -10.08 -13.65 -28.16
C ARG A 362 -10.55 -12.83 -26.94
N GLY A 363 -10.05 -11.60 -26.93
CA GLY A 363 -10.85 -10.40 -26.65
C GLY A 363 -10.54 -9.71 -25.34
N ALA A 364 -9.72 -8.66 -25.36
CA ALA A 364 -9.85 -7.54 -24.44
C ALA A 364 -9.06 -6.32 -24.91
N SER A 365 -9.78 -5.21 -24.98
CA SER A 365 -9.38 -3.85 -25.29
C SER A 365 -8.26 -3.32 -24.40
N ARG A 366 -7.37 -2.52 -25.01
CA ARG A 366 -6.37 -1.67 -24.35
C ARG A 366 -7.03 -0.73 -23.33
N PRO A 367 -6.50 -0.57 -22.10
CA PRO A 367 -6.80 0.60 -21.29
C PRO A 367 -5.81 1.72 -21.62
N PHE A 368 -6.38 2.85 -22.03
CA PHE A 368 -5.76 4.16 -21.99
C PHE A 368 -5.52 4.57 -20.53
N TYR A 369 -4.30 4.97 -20.19
CA TYR A 369 -4.04 5.83 -19.04
C TYR A 369 -3.74 7.23 -19.57
N THR A 370 -4.66 8.16 -19.35
CA THR A 370 -4.38 9.59 -19.36
C THR A 370 -4.15 9.99 -17.92
N ASP A 371 -2.93 10.40 -17.59
CA ASP A 371 -2.69 11.23 -16.42
C ASP A 371 -2.21 12.59 -16.91
N SER A 372 -2.99 13.60 -16.57
CA SER A 372 -2.73 15.00 -16.85
C SER A 372 -2.50 15.67 -15.51
N LEU A 373 -1.28 16.15 -15.27
CA LEU A 373 -1.00 17.48 -14.72
C LEU A 373 0.53 17.69 -14.72
N ASN A 374 0.94 18.79 -15.36
CA ASN A 374 2.28 19.36 -15.47
C ASN A 374 3.23 18.79 -16.55
N GLY A 375 2.83 19.02 -17.81
CA GLY A 375 3.55 19.94 -18.71
C GLY A 375 5.04 19.69 -18.98
N GLN A 376 5.34 18.64 -19.74
CA GLN A 376 6.15 18.66 -20.98
C GLN A 376 6.32 17.21 -21.46
N SER A 377 5.34 16.72 -22.23
CA SER A 377 5.44 15.46 -22.94
C SER A 377 6.07 15.72 -24.31
N GLU A 378 7.40 15.81 -24.37
CA GLU A 378 8.11 15.59 -25.64
C GLU A 378 8.05 14.10 -25.98
N MET A 379 7.09 13.75 -26.82
CA MET A 379 7.09 12.50 -27.56
C MET A 379 8.03 12.69 -28.75
N MET A 380 9.27 12.20 -28.64
CA MET A 380 10.20 12.08 -29.76
C MET A 380 10.78 10.66 -29.82
N PRO A 381 11.08 10.16 -31.04
CA PRO A 381 10.98 8.74 -31.37
C PRO A 381 12.05 7.92 -30.67
N THR A 382 11.64 6.80 -30.08
CA THR A 382 12.53 5.71 -29.74
C THR A 382 13.27 5.27 -30.99
N GLY A 383 14.55 5.66 -31.07
CA GLY A 383 15.49 5.09 -32.01
C GLY A 383 15.46 3.58 -31.87
N GLU A 384 15.38 2.94 -33.04
CA GLU A 384 15.42 1.51 -33.32
C GLU A 384 16.06 0.68 -32.19
N ALA A 385 15.22 -0.13 -31.55
CA ALA A 385 15.67 -1.30 -30.82
C ALA A 385 16.33 -2.24 -31.84
N SER A 386 17.67 -2.25 -31.87
CA SER A 386 18.41 -3.34 -32.49
C SER A 386 18.21 -4.60 -31.65
N ASP A 387 17.24 -5.39 -32.08
CA ASP A 387 16.96 -6.76 -31.65
C ASP A 387 18.14 -7.68 -32.03
N GLN A 388 19.22 -7.72 -31.23
CA GLN A 388 20.27 -8.76 -31.26
C GLN A 388 20.90 -9.01 -29.86
N GLY A 389 20.20 -9.75 -29.01
CA GLY A 389 20.67 -11.05 -28.49
C GLY A 389 22.00 -11.22 -27.72
N THR A 390 22.54 -10.26 -26.96
CA THR A 390 23.64 -10.58 -26.00
C THR A 390 23.31 -10.19 -24.55
N PRO A 391 23.51 -11.10 -23.56
CA PRO A 391 23.23 -10.81 -22.16
C PRO A 391 24.20 -9.76 -21.62
N GLY A 392 23.67 -8.69 -21.04
CA GLY A 392 24.45 -7.61 -20.42
C GLY A 392 25.07 -8.00 -19.07
N ALA A 393 25.61 -7.01 -18.36
CA ALA A 393 26.17 -7.20 -17.02
C ALA A 393 25.79 -6.05 -16.08
N VAL A 394 25.70 -6.35 -14.78
CA VAL A 394 25.53 -5.37 -13.71
C VAL A 394 26.79 -5.41 -12.84
N LEU A 395 27.37 -4.24 -12.59
CA LEU A 395 28.50 -4.05 -11.70
C LEU A 395 28.11 -3.16 -10.52
N VAL A 396 28.54 -3.56 -9.33
CA VAL A 396 28.45 -2.78 -8.10
C VAL A 396 29.86 -2.39 -7.69
N ILE A 397 30.10 -1.12 -7.38
CA ILE A 397 31.40 -0.53 -7.05
C ILE A 397 31.34 0.06 -5.64
N SER A 398 32.25 -0.34 -4.76
CA SER A 398 32.30 0.11 -3.38
C SER A 398 33.60 0.90 -3.14
N ASP A 399 33.50 2.08 -2.53
CA ASP A 399 34.67 2.88 -2.11
C ASP A 399 35.16 2.41 -0.72
N LEU A 400 36.32 1.75 -0.70
CA LEU A 400 36.97 1.23 0.51
C LEU A 400 38.12 2.09 1.00
N THR A 401 38.29 3.31 0.49
CA THR A 401 39.43 4.19 0.80
C THR A 401 39.63 4.39 2.30
N ARG A 402 38.53 4.61 3.04
CA ARG A 402 38.56 4.80 4.50
C ARG A 402 39.02 3.54 5.24
N ILE A 403 38.54 2.37 4.81
CA ILE A 403 38.87 1.09 5.43
C ILE A 403 40.35 0.77 5.19
N ARG A 404 40.81 0.88 3.93
CA ARG A 404 42.23 0.73 3.57
C ARG A 404 43.15 1.67 4.36
N ARG A 405 42.76 2.93 4.54
CA ARG A 405 43.55 3.89 5.32
C ARG A 405 43.63 3.51 6.80
N LEU A 406 42.54 3.01 7.39
CA LEU A 406 42.53 2.54 8.78
C LEU A 406 43.34 1.26 8.96
N GLU A 407 43.26 0.32 8.02
CA GLU A 407 44.07 -0.90 8.04
C GLU A 407 45.56 -0.59 7.94
N ASN A 408 45.95 0.34 7.05
CA ASN A 408 47.34 0.78 6.94
C ASN A 408 47.82 1.46 8.22
N LEU A 409 47.03 2.39 8.78
CA LEU A 409 47.36 3.02 10.07
C LEU A 409 47.51 2.00 11.21
N ARG A 410 46.65 0.97 11.25
CA ARG A 410 46.74 -0.11 12.25
C ARG A 410 47.99 -0.96 12.06
N ARG A 411 48.34 -1.30 10.81
CA ARG A 411 49.57 -2.05 10.49
C ARG A 411 50.81 -1.27 10.88
N ASP A 412 50.88 0.01 10.51
CA ASP A 412 51.99 0.90 10.85
C ASP A 412 52.12 1.06 12.37
N PHE A 413 51.00 1.15 13.09
CA PHE A 413 50.99 1.18 14.54
C PHE A 413 51.60 -0.08 15.15
N VAL A 414 51.16 -1.28 14.74
CA VAL A 414 51.67 -2.55 15.26
C VAL A 414 53.17 -2.71 14.97
N ALA A 415 53.61 -2.34 13.76
CA ALA A 415 55.02 -2.38 13.38
C ALA A 415 55.86 -1.44 14.24
N ASN A 416 55.41 -0.20 14.46
CA ASN A 416 56.13 0.80 15.26
C ASN A 416 56.20 0.43 16.75
N VAL A 417 55.10 -0.10 17.32
CA VAL A 417 55.08 -0.62 18.70
C VAL A 417 56.10 -1.72 18.87
N SER A 418 56.09 -2.69 17.95
CA SER A 418 57.02 -3.83 18.00
C SER A 418 58.47 -3.36 17.96
N HIS A 419 58.78 -2.36 17.13
CA HIS A 419 60.12 -1.79 17.02
C HIS A 419 60.57 -1.04 18.30
N GLU A 420 59.69 -0.21 18.89
CA GLU A 420 60.00 0.55 20.12
C GLU A 420 60.08 -0.32 21.38
N LEU A 421 59.41 -1.48 21.41
CA LEU A 421 59.53 -2.47 22.50
C LEU A 421 60.78 -3.35 22.35
N LYS A 422 61.12 -3.77 21.12
CA LYS A 422 62.27 -4.66 20.88
C LYS A 422 63.60 -4.01 21.27
N THR A 423 63.77 -2.73 20.95
CA THR A 423 65.02 -1.99 21.19
C THR A 423 65.47 -1.98 22.67
N PRO A 424 64.63 -1.60 23.66
CA PRO A 424 65.00 -1.65 25.07
C PRO A 424 65.17 -3.09 25.59
N ILE A 425 64.36 -4.06 25.12
CA ILE A 425 64.49 -5.46 25.52
C ILE A 425 65.86 -6.02 25.10
N THR A 426 66.24 -5.85 23.84
CA THR A 426 67.55 -6.31 23.34
C THR A 426 68.71 -5.61 24.05
N SER A 427 68.55 -4.35 24.46
CA SER A 427 69.57 -3.64 25.25
C SER A 427 69.67 -4.19 26.69
N ILE A 428 68.54 -4.48 27.34
CA ILE A 428 68.51 -5.06 28.68
C ILE A 428 69.15 -6.44 28.67
N GLU A 429 68.77 -7.28 27.70
CA GLU A 429 69.34 -8.62 27.50
C GLU A 429 70.85 -8.55 27.30
N GLY A 430 71.34 -7.74 26.33
CA GLY A 430 72.78 -7.66 26.04
C GLY A 430 73.62 -7.13 27.21
N PHE A 431 73.14 -6.13 27.96
CA PHE A 431 73.87 -5.66 29.15
C PHE A 431 73.79 -6.63 30.32
N ALA A 432 72.70 -7.39 30.46
CA ALA A 432 72.57 -8.45 31.46
C ALA A 432 73.48 -9.64 31.14
N GLU A 433 73.57 -10.05 29.88
CA GLU A 433 74.52 -11.05 29.38
C GLU A 433 75.96 -10.61 29.65
N THR A 434 76.31 -9.36 29.32
CA THR A 434 77.66 -8.81 29.58
C THR A 434 78.01 -8.80 31.08
N LEU A 435 77.04 -8.55 31.96
CA LEU A 435 77.23 -8.66 33.41
C LEU A 435 77.53 -10.10 33.82
N LEU A 436 76.75 -11.07 33.31
CA LEU A 436 76.92 -12.49 33.61
C LEU A 436 78.23 -13.07 33.06
N ASP A 437 78.74 -12.54 31.94
CA ASP A 437 79.98 -12.95 31.28
C ASP A 437 81.26 -12.36 31.92
N GLY A 438 81.16 -11.83 33.14
CA GLY A 438 82.32 -11.46 33.97
C GLY A 438 82.42 -9.98 34.35
N ALA A 439 81.56 -9.09 33.81
CA ALA A 439 81.58 -7.68 34.21
C ALA A 439 81.01 -7.42 35.62
N LEU A 440 80.45 -8.45 36.29
CA LEU A 440 80.05 -8.40 37.72
C LEU A 440 81.24 -8.18 38.66
N ASP A 441 82.43 -8.67 38.29
CA ASP A 441 83.65 -8.54 39.10
C ASP A 441 84.29 -7.14 39.01
N GLU A 442 83.78 -6.29 38.10
CA GLU A 442 84.24 -4.93 37.89
C GLU A 442 83.20 -3.91 38.39
N PRO A 443 83.32 -3.39 39.63
CA PRO A 443 82.24 -2.65 40.30
C PRO A 443 81.79 -1.39 39.53
N GLU A 444 82.70 -0.69 38.85
CA GLU A 444 82.37 0.48 38.02
C GLU A 444 81.57 0.09 36.75
N GLN A 445 81.97 -0.99 36.07
CA GLN A 445 81.25 -1.49 34.89
C GLN A 445 79.90 -2.09 35.29
N ALA A 446 79.87 -2.86 36.38
CA ALA A 446 78.65 -3.44 36.94
C ALA A 446 77.62 -2.36 37.25
N ARG A 447 78.03 -1.27 37.91
CA ARG A 447 77.17 -0.12 38.22
C ARG A 447 76.69 0.60 36.96
N ARG A 448 77.56 0.75 35.95
CA ARG A 448 77.18 1.37 34.66
C ARG A 448 76.14 0.54 33.91
N PHE A 449 76.34 -0.77 33.76
CA PHE A 449 75.41 -1.65 33.04
C PHE A 449 74.08 -1.81 33.78
N THR A 450 74.10 -1.99 35.10
CA THR A 450 72.87 -2.03 35.91
C THR A 450 72.08 -0.71 35.84
N THR A 451 72.76 0.44 35.79
CA THR A 451 72.11 1.74 35.57
C THR A 451 71.45 1.82 34.19
N ILE A 452 72.12 1.32 33.13
CA ILE A 452 71.56 1.29 31.78
C ILE A 452 70.34 0.35 31.72
N ILE A 453 70.44 -0.84 32.30
CA ILE A 453 69.33 -1.81 32.39
C ILE A 453 68.13 -1.17 33.10
N LEU A 454 68.35 -0.52 34.24
CA LEU A 454 67.29 0.17 34.99
C LEU A 454 66.67 1.30 34.16
N GLN A 455 67.47 2.07 33.42
CA GLN A 455 66.98 3.13 32.54
C GLN A 455 66.14 2.57 31.39
N GLN A 456 66.56 1.48 30.74
CA GLN A 456 65.79 0.84 29.67
C GLN A 456 64.52 0.18 30.19
N SER A 457 64.54 -0.42 31.38
CA SER A 457 63.36 -0.99 32.04
C SER A 457 62.32 0.10 32.37
N ARG A 458 62.75 1.23 32.94
CA ARG A 458 61.90 2.40 33.17
C ARG A 458 61.32 2.96 31.88
N ARG A 459 62.11 2.99 30.79
CA ARG A 459 61.64 3.41 29.46
C ARG A 459 60.59 2.46 28.91
N LEU A 460 60.81 1.15 29.01
CA LEU A 460 59.86 0.13 28.56
C LEU A 460 58.53 0.26 29.33
N HIS A 461 58.59 0.42 30.64
CA HIS A 461 57.41 0.66 31.48
C HIS A 461 56.64 1.92 31.03
N ALA A 462 57.33 3.03 30.78
CA ALA A 462 56.69 4.26 30.28
C ALA A 462 56.01 4.06 28.92
N ILE A 463 56.61 3.30 27.99
CA ILE A 463 55.99 2.98 26.69
C ILE A 463 54.72 2.15 26.88
N ILE A 464 54.73 1.18 27.79
CA ILE A 464 53.57 0.33 28.08
C ILE A 464 52.43 1.15 28.69
N GLU A 465 52.72 1.99 29.68
CA GLU A 465 51.72 2.87 30.30
C GLU A 465 51.12 3.84 29.27
N ASP A 466 51.94 4.45 28.41
CA ASP A 466 51.49 5.32 27.32
C ASP A 466 50.57 4.58 26.33
N LEU A 467 50.89 3.32 26.01
CA LEU A 467 50.07 2.47 25.14
C LEU A 467 48.73 2.10 25.77
N LEU A 468 48.72 1.76 27.06
CA LEU A 468 47.50 1.45 27.80
C LEU A 468 46.62 2.68 27.95
N ALA A 469 47.21 3.84 28.24
CA ALA A 469 46.51 5.12 28.28
C ALA A 469 45.86 5.42 26.91
N LEU A 470 46.62 5.32 25.83
CA LEU A 470 46.11 5.54 24.48
C LEU A 470 44.97 4.58 24.14
N SER A 471 45.10 3.29 24.48
CA SER A 471 44.06 2.28 24.25
C SER A 471 42.78 2.57 25.04
N ARG A 472 42.88 2.98 26.31
CA ARG A 472 41.71 3.36 27.14
C ARG A 472 40.99 4.56 26.52
N ILE A 473 41.74 5.61 26.17
CA ILE A 473 41.18 6.82 25.54
C ILE A 473 40.53 6.52 24.18
N GLU A 474 41.10 5.61 23.37
CA GLU A 474 40.50 5.20 22.09
C GLU A 474 39.23 4.35 22.25
N GLN A 475 39.14 3.52 23.30
CA GLN A 475 37.94 2.74 23.61
C GLN A 475 36.83 3.62 24.21
N GLU A 476 37.20 4.55 25.10
CA GLU A 476 36.29 5.51 25.75
C GLU A 476 35.81 6.60 24.80
N GLY A 477 36.65 7.03 23.84
CA GLY A 477 36.27 7.98 22.78
C GLY A 477 35.14 7.49 21.87
N LYS A 478 34.81 6.20 21.89
CA LYS A 478 33.61 5.61 21.25
C LYS A 478 32.36 5.61 22.14
N ARG A 479 32.50 5.81 23.45
CA ARG A 479 31.42 5.86 24.46
C ARG A 479 31.01 7.30 24.86
N ARG A 480 31.50 8.32 24.13
CA ARG A 480 31.37 9.76 24.45
C ARG A 480 29.97 10.17 24.93
N ALA A 481 29.88 10.51 26.22
CA ALA A 481 29.05 11.57 26.81
C ALA A 481 29.11 11.56 28.36
N THR A 482 29.47 10.45 29.00
CA THR A 482 29.04 10.20 30.38
C THR A 482 29.93 10.70 31.52
N GLU A 483 31.06 11.37 31.29
CA GLU A 483 32.00 11.75 32.38
C GLU A 483 32.58 13.17 32.32
N LEU A 484 32.19 14.01 31.34
CA LEU A 484 32.65 15.40 31.33
C LEU A 484 31.80 16.22 32.30
N ALA A 485 32.46 16.94 33.21
CA ALA A 485 31.80 17.81 34.18
C ALA A 485 32.35 19.23 34.07
N GLU A 486 31.49 20.22 34.33
CA GLU A 486 31.90 21.62 34.35
C GLU A 486 32.67 21.94 35.64
N LEU A 487 34.01 21.91 35.56
CA LEU A 487 34.90 22.05 36.71
C LEU A 487 35.84 23.26 36.56
N PRO A 488 36.35 23.81 37.69
CA PRO A 488 37.37 24.85 37.66
C PRO A 488 38.66 24.37 36.99
N VAL A 489 39.11 25.09 35.96
CA VAL A 489 40.32 24.74 35.20
C VAL A 489 41.58 24.94 36.04
N LEU A 490 41.59 25.98 36.88
CA LEU A 490 42.75 26.36 37.70
C LEU A 490 43.21 25.20 38.61
N GLU A 491 42.28 24.44 39.20
CA GLU A 491 42.61 23.30 40.06
C GLU A 491 43.38 22.23 39.28
N THR A 492 42.94 21.90 38.06
CA THR A 492 43.59 20.88 37.24
C THR A 492 44.99 21.32 36.78
N LEU A 493 45.16 22.61 36.43
CA LEU A 493 46.47 23.18 36.09
C LEU A 493 47.44 23.13 37.29
N GLN A 494 46.94 23.45 38.49
CA GLN A 494 47.74 23.40 39.71
C GLN A 494 48.14 21.98 40.09
N VAL A 495 47.23 21.01 39.96
CA VAL A 495 47.54 19.59 40.21
C VAL A 495 48.62 19.11 39.24
N ALA A 496 48.47 19.35 37.93
CA ALA A 496 49.47 18.96 36.94
C ALA A 496 50.85 19.61 37.19
N ALA A 497 50.88 20.89 37.59
CA ALA A 497 52.11 21.58 37.96
C ALA A 497 52.78 20.97 39.20
N ARG A 498 52.01 20.62 40.24
CA ARG A 498 52.52 19.93 41.45
C ARG A 498 53.09 18.56 41.11
N THR A 499 52.41 17.78 40.29
CA THR A 499 52.88 16.46 39.81
C THR A 499 54.22 16.57 39.07
N CYS A 500 54.55 17.72 38.49
CA CYS A 500 55.81 17.97 37.79
C CYS A 500 56.86 18.75 38.61
N ALA A 501 56.54 19.19 39.83
CA ALA A 501 57.35 20.13 40.60
C ALA A 501 58.75 19.57 40.92
N ASP A 502 58.84 18.33 41.41
CA ASP A 502 60.12 17.70 41.77
C ASP A 502 61.06 17.58 40.56
N ARG A 503 60.49 17.27 39.39
CA ARG A 503 61.24 17.14 38.13
C ARG A 503 61.70 18.49 37.59
N ALA A 504 60.87 19.53 37.76
CA ALA A 504 61.24 20.89 37.41
C ALA A 504 62.34 21.43 38.34
N ALA A 505 62.22 21.19 39.64
CA ALA A 505 63.21 21.58 40.65
C ALA A 505 64.57 20.92 40.40
N ALA A 506 64.59 19.63 40.06
CA ALA A 506 65.81 18.90 39.71
C ALA A 506 66.56 19.47 38.47
N ARG A 507 65.91 20.32 37.67
CA ARG A 507 66.50 21.02 36.51
C ARG A 507 66.56 22.53 36.67
N GLU A 508 66.33 23.04 37.88
CA GLU A 508 66.33 24.48 38.19
C GLU A 508 65.32 25.28 37.34
N ILE A 509 64.15 24.69 37.07
CA ILE A 509 63.07 25.31 36.29
C ILE A 509 61.90 25.69 37.21
N THR A 510 61.42 26.93 37.08
CA THR A 510 60.22 27.41 37.80
C THR A 510 58.96 27.18 36.96
N LEU A 511 57.90 26.66 37.57
CA LEU A 511 56.59 26.49 36.93
C LEU A 511 55.65 27.63 37.35
N GLU A 512 55.18 28.43 36.39
CA GLU A 512 54.27 29.56 36.64
C GLU A 512 52.88 29.23 36.12
N VAL A 513 51.88 29.16 37.01
CA VAL A 513 50.48 28.88 36.65
C VAL A 513 49.66 30.19 36.67
N ASP A 514 49.07 30.53 35.53
CA ASP A 514 48.33 31.76 35.29
C ASP A 514 46.94 31.46 34.68
N ALA A 515 45.90 31.37 35.50
CA ALA A 515 44.53 31.21 35.04
C ALA A 515 43.53 31.90 35.98
N SER A 516 42.43 32.40 35.42
CA SER A 516 41.37 33.01 36.23
C SER A 516 40.75 31.97 37.18
N PRO A 517 40.56 32.27 38.48
CA PRO A 517 39.85 31.39 39.41
C PRO A 517 38.40 31.08 39.01
N THR A 518 37.80 31.94 38.18
CA THR A 518 36.43 31.78 37.68
C THR A 518 36.33 30.99 36.37
N LEU A 519 37.45 30.60 35.78
CA LEU A 519 37.46 29.87 34.51
C LEU A 519 37.02 28.41 34.72
N ARG A 520 35.89 28.03 34.11
CA ARG A 520 35.32 26.68 34.16
C ARG A 520 35.26 26.07 32.76
N ALA A 521 35.49 24.76 32.67
CA ALA A 521 35.45 24.02 31.41
C ALA A 521 34.78 22.66 31.62
N TRP A 522 34.18 22.11 30.57
CA TRP A 522 33.67 20.73 30.56
C TRP A 522 34.82 19.75 30.40
N ILE A 523 35.31 19.21 31.51
CA ILE A 523 36.55 18.43 31.57
C ILE A 523 36.37 17.11 32.31
N ASN A 524 37.16 16.12 31.92
CA ASN A 524 37.51 14.99 32.77
C ASN A 524 38.85 15.35 33.43
N PRO A 525 38.88 15.61 34.75
CA PRO A 525 40.05 16.18 35.41
C PRO A 525 41.27 15.26 35.32
N ALA A 526 41.10 13.93 35.41
CA ALA A 526 42.19 12.96 35.33
C ALA A 526 42.82 12.91 33.93
N LEU A 527 41.99 12.87 32.87
CA LEU A 527 42.49 12.91 31.51
C LEU A 527 43.14 14.25 31.19
N LEU A 528 42.54 15.36 31.60
CA LEU A 528 43.13 16.67 31.35
C LEU A 528 44.46 16.87 32.10
N GLU A 529 44.54 16.43 33.36
CA GLU A 529 45.80 16.39 34.11
C GLU A 529 46.87 15.62 33.33
N GLN A 530 46.54 14.43 32.82
CA GLN A 530 47.48 13.63 32.04
C GLN A 530 47.98 14.35 30.77
N ALA A 531 47.12 15.10 30.07
CA ALA A 531 47.54 15.90 28.92
C ALA A 531 48.49 17.04 29.34
N LEU A 532 48.17 17.73 30.44
CA LEU A 532 48.98 18.83 30.96
C LEU A 532 50.34 18.34 31.46
N VAL A 533 50.38 17.24 32.21
CA VAL A 533 51.63 16.60 32.66
C VAL A 533 52.52 16.24 31.46
N ASN A 534 51.96 15.68 30.39
CA ASN A 534 52.72 15.38 29.17
C ASN A 534 53.30 16.63 28.50
N LEU A 535 52.56 17.75 28.46
CA LEU A 535 53.03 19.01 27.89
C LEU A 535 54.11 19.66 28.78
N ILE A 536 53.89 19.68 30.10
CA ILE A 536 54.83 20.22 31.08
C ILE A 536 56.12 19.40 31.09
N ASP A 537 56.05 18.07 31.02
CA ASP A 537 57.22 17.21 30.93
C ASP A 537 58.04 17.45 29.68
N ASN A 538 57.38 17.68 28.53
CA ASN A 538 58.10 18.06 27.32
C ASN A 538 58.79 19.41 27.49
N ALA A 539 58.10 20.40 28.08
CA ALA A 539 58.69 21.69 28.38
C ALA A 539 59.88 21.61 29.36
N ILE A 540 59.82 20.76 30.40
CA ILE A 540 60.94 20.51 31.34
C ILE A 540 62.10 19.79 30.64
N LYS A 541 61.80 18.82 29.76
CA LYS A 541 62.81 18.04 29.03
C LYS A 541 63.61 18.90 28.06
N TYR A 542 62.97 19.82 27.34
CA TYR A 542 63.59 20.62 26.28
C TYR A 542 63.89 22.08 26.68
N GLY A 543 63.35 22.55 27.80
CA GLY A 543 63.60 23.90 28.32
C GLY A 543 65.02 24.10 28.84
N HIS A 544 65.38 25.37 29.07
CA HIS A 544 66.66 25.77 29.66
C HIS A 544 66.54 25.96 31.18
N ALA A 545 67.58 25.56 31.92
CA ALA A 545 67.68 25.80 33.36
C ALA A 545 67.59 27.31 33.66
N GLY A 546 66.89 27.67 34.74
CA GLY A 546 66.70 29.05 35.19
C GLY A 546 65.65 29.87 34.40
N ARG A 547 65.01 29.30 33.37
CA ARG A 547 63.90 29.96 32.66
C ARG A 547 62.56 29.36 33.09
N PRO A 548 61.53 30.19 33.40
CA PRO A 548 60.25 29.67 33.82
C PRO A 548 59.48 29.04 32.65
N ILE A 549 58.72 27.99 32.95
CA ILE A 549 57.71 27.43 32.06
C ILE A 549 56.36 28.05 32.45
N LYS A 550 55.71 28.72 31.49
CA LYS A 550 54.41 29.35 31.71
C LYS A 550 53.29 28.40 31.34
N ILE A 551 52.40 28.14 32.30
CA ILE A 551 51.17 27.34 32.16
C ILE A 551 50.00 28.30 32.30
N SER A 552 49.19 28.49 31.28
CA SER A 552 48.08 29.45 31.34
C SER A 552 46.75 28.92 30.85
N GLY A 553 45.67 29.39 31.46
CA GLY A 553 44.28 29.10 31.07
C GLY A 553 43.51 30.39 30.83
N GLN A 554 43.03 30.62 29.61
CA GLN A 554 42.31 31.84 29.25
C GLN A 554 41.08 31.54 28.38
N PRO A 555 39.96 32.26 28.56
CA PRO A 555 38.84 32.20 27.63
C PRO A 555 39.19 32.93 26.32
N ALA A 556 38.79 32.37 25.17
CA ALA A 556 38.89 33.01 23.87
C ALA A 556 37.61 32.75 23.05
N GLY A 557 36.65 33.68 23.15
CA GLY A 557 35.33 33.50 22.54
C GLY A 557 34.60 32.30 23.13
N ASP A 558 34.16 31.37 22.28
CA ASP A 558 33.48 30.12 22.66
C ASP A 558 34.45 28.96 22.98
N GLU A 559 35.76 29.22 23.02
CA GLU A 559 36.80 28.24 23.36
C GLU A 559 37.55 28.64 24.64
N ILE A 560 38.12 27.64 25.31
CA ILE A 560 39.03 27.79 26.44
C ILE A 560 40.40 27.32 25.99
N LEU A 561 41.40 28.18 26.13
CA LEU A 561 42.76 27.93 25.70
C LEU A 561 43.61 27.60 26.92
N LEU A 562 44.16 26.39 26.94
CA LEU A 562 45.14 25.97 27.94
C LEU A 562 46.49 25.83 27.24
N SER A 563 47.47 26.65 27.61
CA SER A 563 48.77 26.68 26.97
C SER A 563 49.92 26.39 27.92
N VAL A 564 50.91 25.65 27.43
CA VAL A 564 52.20 25.42 28.10
C VAL A 564 53.29 25.98 27.20
N SER A 565 54.06 26.93 27.71
CA SER A 565 55.11 27.64 26.96
C SER A 565 56.47 27.45 27.60
N ASP A 566 57.43 27.02 26.78
CA ASP A 566 58.86 26.92 27.13
C ASP A 566 59.69 27.92 26.32
N GLN A 567 60.95 28.14 26.75
CA GLN A 567 61.96 28.94 26.05
C GLN A 567 63.11 28.07 25.54
N GLY A 568 62.83 26.83 25.13
CA GLY A 568 63.82 25.88 24.66
C GLY A 568 64.30 26.11 23.21
N PRO A 569 64.89 25.10 22.56
CA PRO A 569 65.49 25.22 21.22
C PRO A 569 64.47 25.46 20.09
N GLY A 570 63.17 25.41 20.37
CA GLY A 570 62.12 25.49 19.37
C GLY A 570 62.09 24.27 18.44
N ILE A 571 61.13 24.25 17.51
CA ILE A 571 60.86 23.13 16.60
C ILE A 571 60.87 23.65 15.16
N PRO A 572 61.60 22.99 14.24
CA PRO A 572 61.59 23.35 12.82
C PRO A 572 60.19 23.30 12.20
N SER A 573 59.88 24.24 11.31
CA SER A 573 58.56 24.36 10.67
C SER A 573 58.14 23.09 9.91
N GLU A 574 59.10 22.37 9.33
CA GLU A 574 58.88 21.11 8.60
C GLU A 574 58.36 19.98 9.51
N ALA A 575 58.72 20.00 10.79
CA ALA A 575 58.33 18.97 11.74
C ALA A 575 56.94 19.22 12.35
N LEU A 576 56.46 20.47 12.37
CA LEU A 576 55.21 20.87 13.04
C LEU A 576 53.97 20.06 12.61
N PRO A 577 53.73 19.76 11.32
CA PRO A 577 52.52 19.03 10.89
C PRO A 577 52.45 17.60 11.44
N ARG A 578 53.60 17.02 11.80
CA ARG A 578 53.74 15.61 12.18
C ARG A 578 53.98 15.38 13.67
N LEU A 579 54.17 16.44 14.46
CA LEU A 579 54.49 16.36 15.90
C LEU A 579 53.50 15.53 16.73
N PHE A 580 52.24 15.51 16.34
CA PHE A 580 51.18 14.77 17.03
C PHE A 580 50.92 13.39 16.42
N GLU A 581 51.73 12.94 15.45
CA GLU A 581 51.74 11.55 14.98
C GLU A 581 52.34 10.63 16.06
N ARG A 582 51.86 9.39 16.12
CA ARG A 582 52.37 8.40 17.08
C ARG A 582 53.82 8.05 16.75
N PHE A 583 54.66 7.94 17.76
CA PHE A 583 56.08 7.58 17.65
C PHE A 583 56.93 8.59 16.84
N TYR A 584 56.38 9.76 16.51
CA TYR A 584 57.13 10.79 15.80
C TYR A 584 58.09 11.52 16.75
N ARG A 585 59.33 11.75 16.30
CA ARG A 585 60.36 12.49 17.02
C ARG A 585 61.16 13.33 16.04
N VAL A 586 61.47 14.57 16.41
CA VAL A 586 62.22 15.52 15.56
C VAL A 586 63.67 15.05 15.39
N ASP A 587 64.35 14.63 16.47
CA ASP A 587 65.72 14.11 16.44
C ASP A 587 65.84 12.80 17.23
N LYS A 588 65.97 11.65 16.54
CA LYS A 588 66.04 10.33 17.17
C LYS A 588 67.25 10.15 18.12
N ALA A 589 68.41 10.73 17.80
CA ALA A 589 69.63 10.58 18.62
C ALA A 589 69.55 11.35 19.95
N ARG A 590 69.07 12.60 19.93
CA ARG A 590 69.00 13.48 21.11
C ARG A 590 67.85 13.14 22.06
N SER A 591 66.74 12.64 21.53
CA SER A 591 65.56 12.27 22.33
C SER A 591 65.67 10.90 23.01
N THR A 592 66.61 10.05 22.58
CA THR A 592 66.86 8.73 23.16
C THR A 592 67.56 8.82 24.53
N SER A 593 68.43 9.82 24.75
CA SER A 593 69.07 10.08 26.05
C SER A 593 68.15 10.79 27.06
N LEU A 594 67.17 11.57 26.57
CA LEU A 594 66.21 12.35 27.37
C LEU A 594 64.92 11.59 27.71
N GLY A 595 64.80 10.30 27.34
CA GLY A 595 63.71 9.46 27.85
C GLY A 595 62.36 9.66 27.16
N GLY A 596 62.35 9.85 25.84
CA GLY A 596 61.65 8.82 25.10
C GLY A 596 60.39 9.15 24.33
N THR A 597 59.23 8.71 24.81
CA THR A 597 58.42 7.69 24.10
C THR A 597 57.94 8.07 22.69
N GLY A 598 57.73 9.34 22.38
CA GLY A 598 57.10 9.77 21.12
C GLY A 598 55.59 9.50 21.08
N LEU A 599 55.00 9.06 22.20
CA LEU A 599 53.55 8.85 22.35
C LEU A 599 52.87 9.99 23.10
N GLY A 600 53.59 10.71 23.97
CA GLY A 600 53.03 11.78 24.82
C GLY A 600 52.20 12.82 24.07
N LEU A 601 52.70 13.40 22.96
CA LEU A 601 51.93 14.39 22.19
C LEU A 601 50.72 13.77 21.45
N SER A 602 50.80 12.49 21.06
CA SER A 602 49.65 11.79 20.50
C SER A 602 48.55 11.55 21.55
N ILE A 603 48.94 11.25 22.80
CA ILE A 603 48.03 11.13 23.95
C ILE A 603 47.33 12.47 24.21
N VAL A 604 48.09 13.57 24.24
CA VAL A 604 47.55 14.94 24.38
C VAL A 604 46.51 15.23 23.29
N LYS A 605 46.80 14.88 22.03
CA LYS A 605 45.86 15.05 20.91
C LYS A 605 44.57 14.22 21.11
N HIS A 606 44.69 12.97 21.54
CA HIS A 606 43.53 12.11 21.78
C HIS A 606 42.68 12.58 22.95
N ILE A 607 43.31 13.08 24.03
CA ILE A 607 42.61 13.68 25.18
C ILE A 607 41.88 14.96 24.74
N ALA A 608 42.53 15.84 23.98
CA ALA A 608 41.88 17.05 23.45
C ALA A 608 40.63 16.68 22.62
N GLN A 609 40.75 15.67 21.76
CA GLN A 609 39.63 15.16 20.99
C GLN A 609 38.55 14.57 21.89
N ALA A 610 38.89 13.79 22.92
CA ALA A 610 37.93 13.22 23.86
C ALA A 610 37.04 14.31 24.51
N HIS A 611 37.61 15.49 24.73
CA HIS A 611 36.94 16.70 25.23
C HIS A 611 36.21 17.53 24.14
N GLY A 612 36.12 17.05 22.90
CA GLY A 612 35.52 17.79 21.77
C GLY A 612 36.38 18.95 21.26
N GLY A 613 37.63 19.04 21.71
CA GLY A 613 38.58 20.09 21.40
C GLY A 613 39.66 19.68 20.38
N ARG A 614 40.66 20.55 20.24
CA ARG A 614 41.84 20.35 19.37
C ARG A 614 43.13 20.77 20.06
N VAL A 615 44.27 20.39 19.49
CA VAL A 615 45.59 20.80 19.96
C VAL A 615 46.31 21.57 18.85
N GLY A 616 47.08 22.57 19.23
CA GLY A 616 47.94 23.35 18.35
C GLY A 616 49.32 23.56 18.96
N VAL A 617 50.24 24.01 18.12
CA VAL A 617 51.61 24.32 18.51
C VAL A 617 52.07 25.54 17.73
N HIS A 618 52.69 26.49 18.42
CA HIS A 618 53.45 27.57 17.83
C HIS A 618 54.88 27.46 18.33
N SER A 619 55.86 27.41 17.43
CA SER A 619 57.26 27.27 17.82
C SER A 619 58.14 28.01 16.84
N VAL A 620 59.16 28.66 17.38
CA VAL A 620 60.20 29.36 16.60
C VAL A 620 61.55 28.86 17.08
N LEU A 621 62.40 28.47 16.13
CA LEU A 621 63.73 27.95 16.43
C LEU A 621 64.51 28.94 17.32
N ASN A 622 65.12 28.42 18.39
CA ASN A 622 65.86 29.13 19.43
C ASN A 622 65.08 30.20 20.22
N ARG A 623 63.73 30.22 20.12
CA ARG A 623 62.89 31.10 20.95
C ARG A 623 61.96 30.32 21.88
N GLY A 624 61.71 29.05 21.62
CA GLY A 624 60.87 28.17 22.43
C GLY A 624 59.61 27.71 21.70
N SER A 625 58.77 26.98 22.43
CA SER A 625 57.52 26.41 21.92
C SER A 625 56.36 26.68 22.85
N THR A 626 55.19 26.90 22.27
CA THR A 626 53.91 27.02 22.98
C THR A 626 52.96 25.98 22.42
N PHE A 627 52.55 25.05 23.28
CA PHE A 627 51.52 24.06 22.97
C PHE A 627 50.19 24.52 23.56
N THR A 628 49.13 24.49 22.76
CA THR A 628 47.81 24.99 23.17
C THR A 628 46.74 23.92 22.96
N LEU A 629 46.02 23.61 24.03
CA LEU A 629 44.77 22.85 24.01
C LEU A 629 43.62 23.84 23.87
N TYR A 630 42.76 23.60 22.89
CA TYR A 630 41.55 24.37 22.64
C TYR A 630 40.36 23.50 23.03
N LEU A 631 39.69 23.85 24.12
CA LEU A 631 38.52 23.14 24.63
C LEU A 631 37.25 23.95 24.38
N PRO A 632 36.09 23.33 24.12
CA PRO A 632 34.83 24.07 23.99
C PRO A 632 34.41 24.70 25.34
N GLY A 633 33.89 25.92 25.30
CA GLY A 633 33.33 26.61 26.47
C GLY A 633 31.95 26.10 26.89
N ASN A 634 31.20 25.49 25.97
CA ASN A 634 29.87 24.92 26.19
C ASN A 634 29.91 23.39 26.25
N SER A 635 28.88 22.77 26.84
CA SER A 635 28.74 21.30 26.91
C SER A 635 28.86 20.66 25.51
N PRO A 636 29.61 19.55 25.35
CA PRO A 636 29.78 18.88 24.06
C PRO A 636 28.46 18.48 23.37
N ASP A 637 27.37 18.31 24.13
CA ASP A 637 26.03 17.96 23.61
C ASP A 637 25.26 19.13 22.97
N SER A 638 25.78 20.36 23.06
CA SER A 638 25.09 21.56 22.57
C SER A 638 25.47 22.00 21.14
N ARG A 639 26.26 21.21 20.39
CA ARG A 639 26.54 21.52 18.98
C ARG A 639 25.53 20.84 18.03
N PRO A 640 24.86 21.60 17.13
CA PRO A 640 24.06 20.98 16.08
C PRO A 640 24.96 20.20 15.13
N HIS A 641 24.47 19.03 14.73
CA HIS A 641 25.10 18.07 13.83
C HIS A 641 25.17 18.61 12.38
N ASN A 642 25.90 19.70 12.12
CA ASN A 642 26.32 20.06 10.77
C ASN A 642 27.31 21.24 10.82
N GLN A 643 28.58 21.00 10.48
CA GLN A 643 29.38 22.00 9.77
C GLN A 643 30.54 21.33 9.04
N THR A 644 30.33 21.25 7.73
CA THR A 644 31.26 20.92 6.67
C THR A 644 32.53 21.77 6.77
N LEU A 645 33.68 21.11 6.70
CA LEU A 645 35.00 21.73 6.52
C LEU A 645 35.01 22.68 5.32
N THR A 646 34.92 23.99 5.55
CA THR A 646 35.42 25.00 4.61
C THR A 646 36.91 25.19 4.86
N LYS A 647 37.73 24.75 3.90
CA LYS A 647 39.16 25.11 3.80
C LYS A 647 39.26 26.57 3.34
N SER A 648 40.11 27.36 4.01
CA SER A 648 40.90 28.41 3.36
C SER A 648 42.37 28.08 3.51
#